data_AF-A0A933ZQ19-F1
#
_entry.id   AF-A0A933ZQ19-F1
#
_cell.length_a   1.000
_cell.length_b   1.000
_cell.length_c   1.000
_cell.angle_alpha   90.00
_cell.angle_beta   90.00
_cell.angle_gamma   90.00
#
_symmetry.space_group_name_H-M   'P 1'
#
loop_
_entity.id
_entity.type
_entity.pdbx_description
1 polymer ?
#
loop_
_entity_poly.entity_id
_entity_poly.type
_entity_poly.pdbx_seq_one_letter_code
_entity_poly.pdbx_strand_id
1 'polypeptide(L)'
;MSSETHIACIRGGTMRRLAICLLLAVTVACSGGSDDTADVGSTAPGPDASLRCRSDQTKCGGQCCGAEETCTDDETCCTPSCDGRRCGSDGCGGTCGRCSAGTVCQGGQCAACTALCSGRVCGDDQCGGVCGPGCVNGQTCDVHGQCVGSCIPKCTNKACGSDGCGGTCGRCQPGQTCDNAGKCQGTPCKLGGSLCAAFSECCTQECDQSGSCTHCNPEGEKCGTVGCCPSLACQRGVCSSCKDLGGACQVSGDCCSGKCTGGVCVQGCPEPGSSCSSASGCCSDLACLDDQCCVKTAQGCSTSAECCSGSCTDNVCDCSGNAEPCETASDCCSSFCTPAKVCGTCQRQCAGKECGSDGCNGSCGSCTGTQQCDSAGQCVAQSGRDAGTSPPGPDAGTPTSLTVGAPCTSDQGCPSGFCITQAEVGWWLGYCSKACTSNQSCPAGTHCGFIDESGNGACMKDCSSSSSCRGPQYECYDSDGAGINECGPVGSGTGAVGAACTTTAHCAGGQNGGCGLSLPGGYCYTLCDASLPCPTGSHCASGACIKNCSNASSCRTGEGYTCLDDDSDGVSECWPGSQTAGAVGAACTTATQCSGGVCIDWPAGYCSQDCSSNECSSGAVCADFGTEGQYCIDFCSASDPCRSNYSCQDPGIGINVCLPSNN
;
A
#
# COMPACT_ATOMS: atom_id res chain seq x y z
N MET A 1 40.25 -15.22 -13.75
CA MET A 1 39.22 -16.17 -14.21
C MET A 1 37.90 -15.46 -14.00
N SER A 2 37.35 -14.88 -15.07
CA SER A 2 36.15 -14.04 -15.01
C SER A 2 34.90 -14.91 -14.87
N SER A 3 34.05 -14.60 -13.90
CA SER A 3 32.75 -15.25 -13.69
C SER A 3 31.67 -14.32 -14.25
N GLU A 4 31.09 -14.69 -15.38
CA GLU A 4 29.91 -14.05 -15.97
C GLU A 4 28.68 -14.47 -15.16
N THR A 5 27.90 -13.49 -14.68
CA THR A 5 26.57 -13.72 -14.10
C THR A 5 25.56 -13.31 -15.18
N HIS A 6 24.81 -14.29 -15.69
CA HIS A 6 23.78 -14.07 -16.70
C HIS A 6 22.59 -13.29 -16.10
N ILE A 7 22.56 -11.98 -16.33
CA ILE A 7 21.29 -11.24 -16.46
C ILE A 7 20.84 -11.46 -17.91
N ALA A 8 19.66 -12.04 -18.09
CA ALA A 8 19.03 -12.12 -19.40
C ALA A 8 18.62 -10.71 -19.85
N CYS A 9 19.56 -9.96 -20.42
CA CYS A 9 19.26 -8.82 -21.28
C CYS A 9 18.56 -9.35 -22.52
N ILE A 10 17.28 -9.02 -22.70
CA ILE A 10 16.67 -9.02 -24.02
C ILE A 10 17.48 -8.03 -24.86
N ARG A 11 18.27 -8.56 -25.78
CA ARG A 11 19.06 -7.79 -26.73
C ARG A 11 18.11 -7.02 -27.65
N GLY A 12 17.92 -5.74 -27.37
CA GLY A 12 17.49 -4.77 -28.36
C GLY A 12 18.47 -4.78 -29.54
N GLY A 13 17.99 -5.17 -30.71
CA GLY A 13 18.75 -5.22 -31.95
C GLY A 13 19.37 -3.86 -32.29
N THR A 14 20.67 -3.88 -32.60
CA THR A 14 21.43 -2.69 -32.99
C THR A 14 21.22 -2.34 -34.46
N MET A 15 20.83 -1.07 -34.66
CA MET A 15 20.98 -0.16 -35.80
C MET A 15 21.72 -0.57 -37.09
N ARG A 16 21.18 -0.07 -38.23
CA ARG A 16 21.79 0.78 -39.31
C ARG A 16 21.15 0.41 -40.67
N ARG A 17 20.83 1.28 -41.64
CA ARG A 17 21.09 2.70 -41.94
C ARG A 17 20.31 3.03 -43.23
N LEU A 18 19.55 4.12 -43.24
CA LEU A 18 19.38 4.93 -44.46
C LEU A 18 19.20 6.39 -44.03
N ALA A 19 20.32 7.11 -43.93
CA ALA A 19 20.32 8.56 -43.87
C ALA A 19 21.45 9.07 -44.77
N ILE A 20 21.03 9.82 -45.77
CA ILE A 20 21.82 10.60 -46.72
C ILE A 20 22.52 11.72 -45.94
N CYS A 21 23.85 11.75 -45.95
CA CYS A 21 24.63 12.93 -45.56
C CYS A 21 24.80 13.84 -46.79
N LEU A 22 24.24 15.03 -46.73
CA LEU A 22 24.73 16.19 -47.47
C LEU A 22 25.34 17.18 -46.48
N LEU A 23 26.56 17.60 -46.78
CA LEU A 23 27.40 18.56 -46.05
C LEU A 23 26.72 19.92 -45.88
N LEU A 24 26.96 20.59 -44.74
CA LEU A 24 27.61 21.92 -44.69
C LEU A 24 27.80 22.40 -43.24
N ALA A 25 29.05 22.81 -42.97
CA ALA A 25 29.49 23.47 -41.75
C ALA A 25 29.16 24.96 -41.78
N VAL A 26 28.76 25.54 -40.64
CA VAL A 26 28.97 26.97 -40.34
C VAL A 26 29.27 27.13 -38.85
N THR A 27 30.46 27.64 -38.57
CA THR A 27 30.95 28.20 -37.29
C THR A 27 30.44 29.63 -37.09
N VAL A 28 29.95 29.99 -35.90
CA VAL A 28 30.00 31.38 -35.38
C VAL A 28 30.19 31.36 -33.85
N ALA A 29 30.99 32.32 -33.38
CA ALA A 29 31.70 32.40 -32.12
C ALA A 29 30.99 33.15 -30.97
N CYS A 30 31.63 33.08 -29.79
CA CYS A 30 31.35 33.74 -28.51
C CYS A 30 31.06 35.26 -28.54
N SER A 31 30.27 35.71 -27.56
CA SER A 31 30.47 36.88 -26.65
C SER A 31 29.25 36.91 -25.71
N GLY A 32 29.29 37.04 -24.37
CA GLY A 32 30.15 37.83 -23.49
C GLY A 32 29.39 39.10 -23.07
N GLY A 33 29.04 39.27 -21.78
CA GLY A 33 28.54 40.56 -21.27
C GLY A 33 27.76 40.49 -19.95
N SER A 34 28.42 40.89 -18.87
CA SER A 34 27.92 41.14 -17.51
C SER A 34 27.41 42.58 -17.32
N ASP A 35 26.75 42.78 -16.17
CA ASP A 35 26.67 43.99 -15.34
C ASP A 35 25.38 44.85 -15.32
N ASP A 36 24.96 45.05 -14.07
CA ASP A 36 23.91 45.91 -13.53
C ASP A 36 24.07 47.40 -13.89
N THR A 37 22.95 48.15 -13.95
CA THR A 37 22.74 49.36 -13.12
C THR A 37 21.35 50.00 -13.31
N ALA A 38 20.70 50.20 -12.17
CA ALA A 38 19.72 51.22 -11.73
C ALA A 38 18.94 52.08 -12.75
N ASP A 39 17.61 52.14 -12.55
CA ASP A 39 16.83 53.37 -12.74
C ASP A 39 15.96 53.65 -11.51
N VAL A 40 15.94 54.92 -11.10
CA VAL A 40 15.29 55.48 -9.91
C VAL A 40 14.15 56.37 -10.40
N GLY A 41 12.91 55.99 -10.12
CA GLY A 41 11.73 56.75 -10.53
C GLY A 41 10.60 56.68 -9.52
N SER A 42 10.71 57.49 -8.46
CA SER A 42 9.66 57.66 -7.45
C SER A 42 8.50 58.50 -7.99
N THR A 43 7.27 57.96 -7.93
CA THR A 43 6.03 58.75 -7.85
C THR A 43 5.21 58.25 -6.66
N ALA A 44 4.67 59.17 -5.88
CA ALA A 44 3.92 58.88 -4.65
C ALA A 44 2.60 58.14 -4.92
N PRO A 45 2.14 57.21 -4.04
CA PRO A 45 0.90 56.49 -4.24
C PRO A 45 -0.33 57.26 -3.73
N GLY A 46 -1.43 57.18 -4.50
CA GLY A 46 -2.79 57.50 -4.05
C GLY A 46 -3.36 56.42 -3.13
N PRO A 47 -4.61 56.57 -2.64
CA PRO A 47 -5.13 55.86 -1.46
C PRO A 47 -5.59 54.40 -1.70
N ASP A 48 -5.12 53.73 -2.76
CA ASP A 48 -5.40 52.30 -2.98
C ASP A 48 -4.23 51.64 -3.72
N ALA A 49 -3.04 51.72 -3.12
CA ALA A 49 -1.93 50.86 -3.50
C ALA A 49 -2.11 49.55 -2.74
N SER A 50 -2.75 48.55 -3.37
CA SER A 50 -2.75 47.19 -2.84
C SER A 50 -1.30 46.77 -2.65
N LEU A 51 -0.83 46.72 -1.41
CA LEU A 51 0.53 46.32 -1.07
C LEU A 51 0.84 45.02 -1.82
N ARG A 52 1.83 45.04 -2.72
CA ARG A 52 2.26 43.84 -3.45
C ARG A 52 3.58 43.39 -2.85
N CYS A 53 3.51 42.32 -2.06
CA CYS A 53 4.70 41.63 -1.61
C CYS A 53 5.29 40.82 -2.76
N ARG A 54 6.60 40.58 -2.70
CA ARG A 54 7.26 39.66 -3.64
C ARG A 54 6.75 38.23 -3.40
N SER A 55 6.96 37.34 -4.37
CA SER A 55 6.48 35.95 -4.30
C SER A 55 7.03 35.15 -3.10
N ASP A 56 8.10 35.64 -2.48
CA ASP A 56 8.80 35.08 -1.33
C ASP A 56 8.45 35.76 0.01
N GLN A 57 7.50 36.71 0.03
CA GLN A 57 7.19 37.51 1.23
C GLN A 57 5.73 37.36 1.70
N THR A 58 5.56 37.24 3.03
CA THR A 58 4.25 37.14 3.69
C THR A 58 3.64 38.53 3.94
N LYS A 59 2.36 38.74 3.62
CA LYS A 59 1.61 39.96 3.98
C LYS A 59 1.19 39.92 5.45
N CYS A 60 1.42 41.00 6.19
CA CYS A 60 1.07 41.10 7.60
C CYS A 60 0.74 42.56 7.96
N GLY A 61 -0.44 42.86 8.50
CA GLY A 61 -0.77 44.19 9.03
C GLY A 61 -0.49 45.39 8.10
N GLY A 62 -0.64 45.23 6.79
CA GLY A 62 -0.34 46.29 5.81
C GLY A 62 1.15 46.46 5.44
N GLN A 63 2.01 45.51 5.81
CA GLN A 63 3.41 45.43 5.42
C GLN A 63 3.79 44.02 4.93
N CYS A 64 4.96 43.88 4.31
CA CYS A 64 5.50 42.60 3.83
C CYS A 64 6.61 42.17 4.79
N CYS A 65 6.49 40.98 5.37
CA CYS A 65 7.53 40.41 6.23
C CYS A 65 8.74 39.99 5.41
N GLY A 66 9.93 40.10 6.00
CA GLY A 66 11.18 39.62 5.43
C GLY A 66 11.23 38.09 5.30
N ALA A 67 12.23 37.58 4.57
CA ALA A 67 12.37 36.15 4.27
C ALA A 67 12.50 35.22 5.50
N GLU A 68 12.78 35.79 6.69
CA GLU A 68 12.94 35.05 7.96
C GLU A 68 11.93 35.51 9.04
N GLU A 69 10.90 36.27 8.66
CA GLU A 69 9.88 36.80 9.56
C GLU A 69 8.53 36.11 9.33
N THR A 70 7.81 35.87 10.43
CA THR A 70 6.43 35.40 10.42
C THR A 70 5.47 36.51 10.84
N CYS A 71 4.21 36.40 10.45
CA CYS A 71 3.14 37.30 10.90
C CYS A 71 2.55 36.78 12.22
N THR A 72 2.55 37.61 13.26
CA THR A 72 1.94 37.26 14.55
C THR A 72 0.45 37.61 14.58
N ASP A 73 -0.27 37.09 15.57
CA ASP A 73 -1.68 37.39 15.82
C ASP A 73 -1.96 38.89 16.08
N ASP A 74 -0.93 39.65 16.45
CA ASP A 74 -0.97 41.11 16.62
C ASP A 74 -0.72 41.88 15.30
N GLU A 75 -0.73 41.19 14.16
CA GLU A 75 -0.47 41.73 12.81
C GLU A 75 0.90 42.41 12.64
N THR A 76 1.92 41.90 13.34
CA THR A 76 3.30 42.40 13.25
C THR A 76 4.25 41.35 12.69
N CYS A 77 5.22 41.77 11.86
CA CYS A 77 6.29 40.89 11.41
C CYS A 77 7.28 40.63 12.55
N CYS A 78 7.60 39.36 12.77
CA CYS A 78 8.39 38.88 13.89
C CYS A 78 9.39 37.82 13.41
N THR A 79 10.67 37.98 13.72
CA THR A 79 11.69 36.96 13.43
C THR A 79 11.69 35.91 14.54
N PRO A 80 11.32 34.64 14.28
CA PRO A 80 11.39 33.59 15.30
C PRO A 80 12.82 33.41 15.78
N SER A 81 13.05 33.45 17.09
CA SER A 81 14.39 33.31 17.66
C SER A 81 14.47 32.18 18.66
N CYS A 82 15.36 31.23 18.35
CA CYS A 82 15.67 30.08 19.20
C CYS A 82 17.11 30.08 19.71
N ASP A 83 17.80 31.23 19.61
CA ASP A 83 19.17 31.35 20.05
C ASP A 83 19.29 31.00 21.54
N GLY A 84 20.08 29.96 21.80
CA GLY A 84 20.32 29.42 23.14
C GLY A 84 19.15 28.61 23.74
N ARG A 85 18.08 28.34 23.00
CA ARG A 85 16.92 27.56 23.46
C ARG A 85 16.79 26.23 22.70
N ARG A 86 16.56 25.14 23.43
CA ARG A 86 16.25 23.80 22.89
C ARG A 86 14.77 23.44 22.98
N CYS A 87 13.97 24.29 23.64
CA CYS A 87 12.54 24.15 23.82
C CYS A 87 11.94 25.50 24.22
N GLY A 88 10.60 25.60 24.19
CA GLY A 88 9.87 26.81 24.61
C GLY A 88 9.50 27.70 23.44
N SER A 89 8.89 28.85 23.71
CA SER A 89 8.41 29.77 22.67
C SER A 89 9.55 30.40 21.87
N ASP A 90 9.34 30.58 20.57
CA ASP A 90 10.24 31.31 19.66
C ASP A 90 10.05 32.84 19.67
N GLY A 91 9.08 33.32 20.45
CA GLY A 91 8.74 34.74 20.56
C GLY A 91 7.73 35.26 19.53
N CYS A 92 7.36 34.43 18.54
CA CYS A 92 6.44 34.80 17.45
C CYS A 92 5.21 33.89 17.35
N GLY A 93 4.90 33.14 18.43
CA GLY A 93 3.77 32.23 18.51
C GLY A 93 4.09 30.76 18.19
N GLY A 94 5.31 30.47 17.73
CA GLY A 94 5.81 29.11 17.52
C GLY A 94 6.70 28.62 18.67
N THR A 95 7.41 27.50 18.45
CA THR A 95 8.23 26.86 19.50
C THR A 95 9.61 26.43 18.98
N CYS A 96 10.64 26.58 19.82
CA CYS A 96 12.05 26.23 19.56
C CYS A 96 12.41 24.75 19.74
N GLY A 97 11.41 23.87 19.75
CA GLY A 97 11.59 22.43 19.95
C GLY A 97 10.77 21.85 21.11
N ARG A 98 10.79 20.52 21.21
CA ARG A 98 10.08 19.75 22.25
C ARG A 98 11.07 18.89 23.03
N CYS A 99 10.86 18.80 24.33
CA CYS A 99 11.70 17.98 25.20
C CYS A 99 11.36 16.49 25.09
N SER A 100 12.38 15.63 25.16
CA SER A 100 12.23 14.17 25.19
C SER A 100 11.50 13.71 26.44
N ALA A 101 10.87 12.53 26.38
CA ALA A 101 10.14 11.95 27.50
C ALA A 101 10.96 11.96 28.81
N GLY A 102 10.36 12.45 29.91
CA GLY A 102 11.02 12.61 31.22
C GLY A 102 11.76 13.93 31.44
N THR A 103 11.65 14.90 30.52
CA THR A 103 12.24 16.24 30.66
C THR A 103 11.23 17.34 30.34
N VAL A 104 11.31 18.46 31.07
CA VAL A 104 10.43 19.64 30.88
C VAL A 104 11.21 20.85 30.41
N CYS A 105 10.52 21.74 29.71
CA CYS A 105 11.13 22.99 29.30
C CYS A 105 11.22 23.99 30.47
N GLN A 106 12.43 24.21 30.98
CA GLN A 106 12.73 25.24 31.98
C GLN A 106 13.80 26.19 31.44
N GLY A 107 13.48 27.49 31.40
CA GLY A 107 14.43 28.51 30.96
C GLY A 107 14.92 28.33 29.51
N GLY A 108 14.13 27.67 28.66
CA GLY A 108 14.51 27.37 27.28
C GLY A 108 15.38 26.12 27.12
N GLN A 109 15.65 25.37 28.19
CA GLN A 109 16.37 24.10 28.13
C GLN A 109 15.53 22.94 28.66
N CYS A 110 15.77 21.74 28.13
CA CYS A 110 15.15 20.53 28.63
C CYS A 110 15.88 20.08 29.90
N ALA A 111 15.21 20.26 31.03
CA ALA A 111 15.70 19.83 32.33
C ALA A 111 15.04 18.51 32.73
N ALA A 112 15.82 17.63 33.36
CA ALA A 112 15.28 16.43 33.98
C ALA A 112 14.20 16.83 34.99
N CYS A 113 13.06 16.19 34.89
CA CYS A 113 11.96 16.44 35.79
C CYS A 113 11.44 15.11 36.32
N THR A 114 11.27 15.06 37.63
CA THR A 114 10.79 13.87 38.32
C THR A 114 9.28 13.96 38.40
N ALA A 115 8.59 13.10 37.65
CA ALA A 115 7.13 12.99 37.66
C ALA A 115 6.63 12.76 39.11
N LEU A 116 5.78 13.66 39.61
CA LEU A 116 5.26 13.62 40.97
C LEU A 116 3.99 12.76 41.06
N CYS A 117 4.14 11.47 40.79
CA CYS A 117 3.03 10.51 40.79
C CYS A 117 2.90 9.64 42.03
N SER A 118 3.75 9.86 43.04
CA SER A 118 3.67 9.12 44.30
C SER A 118 2.31 9.33 44.97
N GLY A 119 1.48 8.29 44.97
CA GLY A 119 0.13 8.28 45.55
C GLY A 119 -1.00 8.78 44.62
N ARG A 120 -0.69 9.10 43.36
CA ARG A 120 -1.66 9.58 42.36
C ARG A 120 -1.87 8.52 41.27
N VAL A 121 -3.13 8.22 40.93
CA VAL A 121 -3.54 7.29 39.86
C VAL A 121 -4.11 8.00 38.63
N CYS A 122 -4.26 9.33 38.72
CA CYS A 122 -4.73 10.22 37.67
C CYS A 122 -4.19 11.66 37.93
N GLY A 123 -4.31 12.53 36.92
CA GLY A 123 -3.96 13.96 37.01
C GLY A 123 -2.55 14.27 36.52
N ASP A 124 -2.23 15.55 36.35
CA ASP A 124 -0.93 15.99 35.83
C ASP A 124 0.22 15.56 36.75
N ASP A 125 1.34 15.13 36.17
CA ASP A 125 2.53 14.71 36.92
C ASP A 125 3.49 15.86 37.27
N GLN A 126 3.06 17.10 37.01
CA GLN A 126 3.84 18.35 37.11
C GLN A 126 5.13 18.35 36.25
N CYS A 127 5.18 17.44 35.28
CA CYS A 127 6.30 17.16 34.40
C CYS A 127 5.90 17.17 32.91
N GLY A 128 4.73 17.74 32.60
CA GLY A 128 4.17 17.74 31.25
C GLY A 128 3.57 16.39 30.82
N GLY A 129 3.49 15.42 31.73
CA GLY A 129 2.80 14.14 31.56
C GLY A 129 1.63 13.98 32.54
N VAL A 130 1.09 12.77 32.63
CA VAL A 130 -0.03 12.41 33.51
C VAL A 130 0.31 11.19 34.36
N CYS A 131 -0.17 11.17 35.60
CA CYS A 131 0.03 10.07 36.53
C CYS A 131 -0.95 8.93 36.29
N GLY A 132 -0.44 7.71 36.12
CA GLY A 132 -1.23 6.47 36.07
C GLY A 132 -2.20 6.38 34.88
N PRO A 133 -2.94 5.26 34.73
CA PRO A 133 -3.67 4.93 33.49
C PRO A 133 -4.88 5.84 33.20
N GLY A 134 -5.15 6.83 34.05
CA GLY A 134 -6.36 7.64 34.00
C GLY A 134 -7.55 6.96 34.67
N CYS A 135 -8.63 7.71 34.84
CA CYS A 135 -9.85 7.19 35.45
C CYS A 135 -10.71 6.43 34.43
N VAL A 136 -11.35 5.34 34.86
CA VAL A 136 -12.31 4.60 34.02
C VAL A 136 -13.59 5.41 33.80
N ASN A 137 -14.36 5.07 32.75
CA ASN A 137 -15.57 5.79 32.35
C ASN A 137 -16.48 6.16 33.54
N GLY A 138 -16.74 7.46 33.70
CA GLY A 138 -17.62 8.02 34.74
C GLY A 138 -16.95 8.43 36.06
N GLN A 139 -15.62 8.30 36.17
CA GLN A 139 -14.85 8.76 37.32
C GLN A 139 -14.04 10.01 36.99
N THR A 140 -13.88 10.90 37.97
CA THR A 140 -13.07 12.12 37.84
C THR A 140 -11.87 12.07 38.75
N CYS A 141 -10.77 12.66 38.28
CA CYS A 141 -9.59 12.81 39.10
C CYS A 141 -9.78 13.95 40.10
N ASP A 142 -9.71 13.64 41.39
CA ASP A 142 -9.75 14.64 42.44
C ASP A 142 -8.39 15.37 42.59
N VAL A 143 -8.35 16.37 43.46
CA VAL A 143 -7.13 17.17 43.73
C VAL A 143 -5.98 16.35 44.33
N HIS A 144 -6.28 15.19 44.91
CA HIS A 144 -5.30 14.26 45.48
C HIS A 144 -4.80 13.24 44.44
N GLY A 145 -5.26 13.33 43.19
CA GLY A 145 -4.89 12.39 42.14
C GLY A 145 -5.59 11.04 42.27
N GLN A 146 -6.78 10.99 42.89
CA GLN A 146 -7.59 9.78 43.02
C GLN A 146 -8.84 9.83 42.15
N CYS A 147 -9.20 8.69 41.56
CA CYS A 147 -10.43 8.58 40.79
C CYS A 147 -11.64 8.43 41.74
N VAL A 148 -12.54 9.41 41.70
CA VAL A 148 -13.76 9.43 42.50
C VAL A 148 -15.00 9.28 41.60
N GLY A 149 -15.99 8.52 42.07
CA GLY A 149 -17.19 8.15 41.29
C GLY A 149 -18.38 9.10 41.51
N SER A 150 -19.07 9.40 40.39
CA SER A 150 -20.23 10.31 40.22
C SER A 150 -19.89 11.80 40.12
N CYS A 151 -19.29 12.19 39.00
CA CYS A 151 -19.28 13.60 38.62
C CYS A 151 -20.61 13.99 37.97
N ILE A 152 -21.27 15.00 38.53
CA ILE A 152 -22.50 15.57 37.97
C ILE A 152 -22.09 16.77 37.11
N PRO A 153 -22.27 16.72 35.78
CA PRO A 153 -21.91 17.81 34.86
C PRO A 153 -22.57 19.13 35.29
N LYS A 154 -21.77 20.17 35.55
CA LYS A 154 -22.25 21.49 36.01
C LYS A 154 -22.63 22.39 34.83
N CYS A 155 -23.55 21.90 33.98
CA CYS A 155 -23.93 22.59 32.75
C CYS A 155 -25.13 23.51 32.86
N THR A 156 -25.73 23.58 34.05
CA THR A 156 -26.82 24.51 34.32
C THR A 156 -26.35 25.95 34.03
N ASN A 157 -26.99 26.59 33.04
CA ASN A 157 -26.71 27.94 32.54
C ASN A 157 -25.39 28.14 31.77
N LYS A 158 -24.75 27.06 31.28
CA LYS A 158 -23.60 27.15 30.37
C LYS A 158 -24.02 26.69 28.96
N ALA A 159 -23.72 27.50 27.95
CA ALA A 159 -23.92 27.18 26.53
C ALA A 159 -22.65 26.55 25.90
N CYS A 160 -21.47 26.87 26.46
CA CYS A 160 -20.21 26.24 26.12
C CYS A 160 -19.26 26.24 27.34
N GLY A 161 -18.13 25.54 27.23
CA GLY A 161 -17.10 25.43 28.27
C GLY A 161 -17.11 24.08 29.01
N SER A 162 -16.17 23.88 29.93
CA SER A 162 -16.02 22.61 30.65
C SER A 162 -17.21 22.32 31.58
N ASP A 163 -17.53 21.03 31.74
CA ASP A 163 -18.60 20.57 32.64
C ASP A 163 -18.14 20.29 34.07
N GLY A 164 -16.85 20.48 34.34
CA GLY A 164 -16.22 20.19 35.63
C GLY A 164 -15.97 18.70 35.87
N CYS A 165 -16.23 17.84 34.88
CA CYS A 165 -16.13 16.39 34.93
C CYS A 165 -15.18 15.80 33.87
N GLY A 166 -14.43 16.65 33.17
CA GLY A 166 -13.62 16.25 32.02
C GLY A 166 -14.37 16.25 30.69
N GLY A 167 -15.66 16.62 30.68
CA GLY A 167 -16.47 16.86 29.48
C GLY A 167 -16.74 18.35 29.25
N THR A 168 -17.71 18.66 28.37
CA THR A 168 -18.10 20.03 28.01
C THR A 168 -19.62 20.22 28.05
N CYS A 169 -20.07 21.43 28.39
CA CYS A 169 -21.48 21.80 28.52
C CYS A 169 -22.15 22.24 27.21
N GLY A 170 -21.44 22.12 26.10
CA GLY A 170 -21.85 22.57 24.77
C GLY A 170 -20.69 23.21 24.02
N ARG A 171 -20.94 23.65 22.79
CA ARG A 171 -19.99 24.36 21.92
C ARG A 171 -20.63 25.63 21.36
N CYS A 172 -19.84 26.69 21.29
CA CYS A 172 -20.28 27.95 20.72
C CYS A 172 -20.33 27.84 19.18
N GLN A 173 -21.09 28.71 18.49
CA GLN A 173 -21.11 28.68 17.02
C GLN A 173 -19.74 29.11 16.45
N PRO A 174 -19.40 28.68 15.21
CA PRO A 174 -18.19 29.14 14.52
C PRO A 174 -18.06 30.67 14.58
N GLY A 175 -16.87 31.16 14.94
CA GLY A 175 -16.60 32.58 15.14
C GLY A 175 -16.92 33.13 16.54
N GLN A 176 -17.44 32.28 17.44
CA GLN A 176 -17.69 32.64 18.83
C GLN A 176 -16.70 31.95 19.77
N THR A 177 -16.27 32.66 20.81
CA THR A 177 -15.42 32.13 21.88
C THR A 177 -16.23 31.92 23.16
N CYS A 178 -15.87 30.88 23.91
CA CYS A 178 -16.50 30.62 25.21
C CYS A 178 -15.86 31.53 26.26
N ASP A 179 -16.64 32.39 26.89
CA ASP A 179 -16.15 33.16 28.03
C ASP A 179 -16.07 32.32 29.33
N ASN A 180 -15.48 32.90 30.36
CA ASN A 180 -15.32 32.28 31.68
C ASN A 180 -16.67 31.98 32.37
N ALA A 181 -17.76 32.66 31.97
CA ALA A 181 -19.10 32.39 32.48
C ALA A 181 -19.78 31.20 31.75
N GLY A 182 -19.18 30.69 30.68
CA GLY A 182 -19.74 29.62 29.84
C GLY A 182 -20.76 30.12 28.83
N LYS A 183 -20.66 31.38 28.41
CA LYS A 183 -21.48 31.97 27.34
C LYS A 183 -20.66 32.12 26.06
N CYS A 184 -21.32 31.94 24.92
CA CYS A 184 -20.76 32.23 23.61
C CYS A 184 -20.66 33.75 23.43
N GLN A 185 -19.47 34.26 23.15
CA GLN A 185 -19.20 35.66 22.85
C GLN A 185 -18.67 35.78 21.42
N GLY A 186 -18.95 36.90 20.76
CA GLY A 186 -18.55 37.14 19.37
C GLY A 186 -19.67 36.97 18.36
N THR A 187 -19.43 37.46 17.14
CA THR A 187 -20.39 37.38 16.04
C THR A 187 -20.22 36.05 15.32
N PRO A 188 -21.29 35.24 15.18
CA PRO A 188 -21.22 34.00 14.41
C PRO A 188 -20.78 34.28 12.97
N CYS A 189 -19.81 33.51 12.48
CA CYS A 189 -19.40 33.54 11.08
C CYS A 189 -20.15 32.46 10.28
N LYS A 190 -20.27 32.67 8.97
CA LYS A 190 -20.91 31.79 8.00
C LYS A 190 -19.94 30.71 7.52
N LEU A 191 -20.44 29.48 7.41
CA LEU A 191 -19.68 28.29 7.02
C LEU A 191 -19.51 28.19 5.50
N GLY A 192 -18.55 27.37 5.06
CA GLY A 192 -18.27 27.12 3.65
C GLY A 192 -19.52 26.74 2.85
N GLY A 193 -19.71 27.36 1.68
CA GLY A 193 -20.90 27.22 0.84
C GLY A 193 -22.12 28.07 1.24
N SER A 194 -22.04 28.84 2.33
CA SER A 194 -23.07 29.85 2.65
C SER A 194 -22.86 31.11 1.81
N LEU A 195 -23.96 31.75 1.39
CA LEU A 195 -23.91 33.02 0.68
C LEU A 195 -23.36 34.14 1.59
N CYS A 196 -22.37 34.86 1.08
CA CYS A 196 -21.68 35.95 1.76
C CYS A 196 -21.73 37.23 0.91
N ALA A 197 -21.84 38.37 1.58
CA ALA A 197 -21.73 39.69 0.95
C ALA A 197 -20.36 40.35 1.20
N ALA A 198 -19.64 39.91 2.23
CA ALA A 198 -18.31 40.39 2.56
C ALA A 198 -17.44 39.25 3.12
N PHE A 199 -16.13 39.37 2.90
CA PHE A 199 -15.10 38.46 3.40
C PHE A 199 -15.22 38.15 4.90
N SER A 200 -15.51 39.18 5.70
CA SER A 200 -15.64 39.10 7.16
C SER A 200 -16.87 38.32 7.66
N GLU A 201 -17.80 37.98 6.78
CA GLU A 201 -18.95 37.16 7.14
C GLU A 201 -18.60 35.67 7.16
N CYS A 202 -17.50 35.27 6.53
CA CYS A 202 -17.10 33.87 6.41
C CYS A 202 -16.12 33.47 7.51
N CYS A 203 -16.23 32.26 8.04
CA CYS A 203 -15.28 31.76 9.05
C CYS A 203 -13.85 31.63 8.52
N THR A 204 -13.73 31.49 7.21
CA THR A 204 -12.47 31.44 6.47
C THR A 204 -11.94 32.83 6.12
N GLN A 205 -12.69 33.88 6.45
CA GLN A 205 -12.43 35.26 6.02
C GLN A 205 -12.38 35.42 4.49
N GLU A 206 -12.85 34.43 3.73
CA GLU A 206 -12.82 34.42 2.28
C GLU A 206 -14.21 34.13 1.71
N CYS A 207 -14.67 35.02 0.84
CA CYS A 207 -15.90 34.93 0.08
C CYS A 207 -15.49 34.83 -1.39
N ASP A 208 -15.82 33.74 -2.05
CA ASP A 208 -15.43 33.48 -3.42
C ASP A 208 -16.13 34.39 -4.42
N GLN A 209 -15.67 34.29 -5.67
CA GLN A 209 -16.20 35.12 -6.76
C GLN A 209 -17.67 34.81 -7.11
N SER A 210 -18.22 33.70 -6.61
CA SER A 210 -19.64 33.34 -6.75
C SER A 210 -20.50 33.87 -5.60
N GLY A 211 -19.91 34.54 -4.60
CA GLY A 211 -20.60 35.05 -3.42
C GLY A 211 -20.84 33.97 -2.36
N SER A 212 -20.00 32.93 -2.32
CA SER A 212 -20.04 31.85 -1.33
C SER A 212 -18.74 31.77 -0.52
N CYS A 213 -18.81 31.45 0.77
CA CYS A 213 -17.60 31.31 1.60
C CYS A 213 -16.71 30.14 1.14
N THR A 214 -15.40 30.36 0.92
CA THR A 214 -14.38 29.36 0.49
C THR A 214 -13.40 28.97 1.62
N HIS A 215 -12.83 27.75 1.71
CA HIS A 215 -13.17 26.60 2.63
C HIS A 215 -12.02 26.37 3.69
N CYS A 216 -12.15 25.78 4.90
CA CYS A 216 -12.35 24.36 5.31
C CYS A 216 -12.65 24.27 6.86
N ASN A 217 -13.27 23.19 7.37
CA ASN A 217 -13.71 23.08 8.78
C ASN A 217 -12.66 22.39 9.71
N PRO A 218 -12.51 22.80 10.99
CA PRO A 218 -11.57 22.19 11.94
C PRO A 218 -12.06 20.84 12.50
N GLU A 219 -11.22 20.14 13.26
CA GLU A 219 -11.54 18.85 13.87
C GLU A 219 -12.83 18.91 14.73
N GLY A 220 -13.76 18.00 14.47
CA GLY A 220 -15.05 17.88 15.14
C GLY A 220 -16.21 18.63 14.50
N GLU A 221 -16.00 19.38 13.41
CA GLU A 221 -17.05 20.14 12.69
C GLU A 221 -17.60 19.41 11.45
N LYS A 222 -18.84 19.72 11.07
CA LYS A 222 -19.53 19.00 9.99
C LYS A 222 -18.92 19.24 8.62
N CYS A 223 -18.86 18.22 7.76
CA CYS A 223 -18.37 18.31 6.38
C CYS A 223 -19.32 17.55 5.42
N GLY A 224 -19.29 17.86 4.12
CA GLY A 224 -20.14 17.23 3.09
C GLY A 224 -19.40 16.18 2.26
N THR A 225 -20.07 15.59 1.25
CA THR A 225 -19.47 14.60 0.32
C THR A 225 -18.30 15.15 -0.52
N VAL A 226 -18.13 16.47 -0.53
CA VAL A 226 -16.99 17.19 -1.12
C VAL A 226 -16.53 18.31 -0.16
N GLY A 227 -16.39 18.01 1.13
CA GLY A 227 -15.97 18.98 2.15
C GLY A 227 -14.48 18.90 2.46
N CYS A 228 -13.74 20.00 2.26
CA CYS A 228 -12.34 20.11 2.67
C CYS A 228 -12.20 20.22 4.21
N CYS A 229 -11.33 19.40 4.79
CA CYS A 229 -10.85 19.46 6.18
C CYS A 229 -9.31 19.60 6.16
N PRO A 230 -8.68 20.60 6.81
CA PRO A 230 -7.23 20.79 6.71
C PRO A 230 -6.50 19.69 7.47
N SER A 231 -5.67 18.90 6.78
CA SER A 231 -4.87 17.80 7.36
C SER A 231 -5.69 16.74 8.11
N LEU A 232 -6.98 16.62 7.82
CA LEU A 232 -7.96 15.74 8.46
C LEU A 232 -8.90 15.16 7.38
N ALA A 233 -9.56 14.04 7.66
CA ALA A 233 -10.52 13.42 6.73
C ALA A 233 -11.98 13.77 7.10
N CYS A 234 -12.84 13.94 6.10
CA CYS A 234 -14.28 14.09 6.31
C CYS A 234 -14.95 12.72 6.49
N GLN A 235 -15.30 12.36 7.73
CA GLN A 235 -15.90 11.07 8.07
C GLN A 235 -17.31 11.25 8.63
N ARG A 236 -18.31 10.60 8.00
CA ARG A 236 -19.74 10.68 8.39
C ARG A 236 -20.27 12.11 8.53
N GLY A 237 -19.70 12.99 7.71
CA GLY A 237 -20.00 14.40 7.70
C GLY A 237 -19.43 15.17 8.90
N VAL A 238 -18.30 14.75 9.46
CA VAL A 238 -17.51 15.46 10.49
C VAL A 238 -15.99 15.33 10.21
N CYS A 239 -15.20 16.40 10.35
CA CYS A 239 -13.74 16.37 10.21
C CYS A 239 -13.06 15.69 11.42
N SER A 240 -12.15 14.71 11.25
CA SER A 240 -11.53 13.95 12.35
C SER A 240 -10.04 13.64 12.12
N SER A 241 -9.23 13.61 13.20
CA SER A 241 -7.85 13.11 13.18
C SER A 241 -7.82 11.59 13.33
N CYS A 242 -7.83 10.92 12.19
CA CYS A 242 -7.74 9.47 12.11
C CYS A 242 -6.71 9.11 11.05
N LYS A 243 -6.13 7.92 11.14
CA LYS A 243 -5.11 7.44 10.21
C LYS A 243 -5.78 6.78 9.02
N ASP A 244 -5.31 7.14 7.82
CA ASP A 244 -5.75 6.55 6.57
C ASP A 244 -5.41 5.07 6.48
N LEU A 245 -5.98 4.40 5.47
CA LEU A 245 -5.67 3.01 5.15
C LEU A 245 -4.16 2.84 4.95
N GLY A 246 -3.56 1.84 5.60
CA GLY A 246 -2.12 1.63 5.65
C GLY A 246 -1.40 2.32 6.81
N GLY A 247 -2.06 3.23 7.54
CA GLY A 247 -1.49 3.90 8.71
C GLY A 247 -1.35 2.97 9.92
N ALA A 248 -0.24 3.06 10.66
CA ALA A 248 -0.03 2.22 11.84
C ALA A 248 -1.02 2.58 12.97
N CYS A 249 -1.72 1.60 13.54
CA CYS A 249 -2.72 1.79 14.59
C CYS A 249 -2.48 0.85 15.77
N GLN A 250 -2.99 1.25 16.94
CA GLN A 250 -3.01 0.45 18.16
C GLN A 250 -4.43 -0.01 18.47
N VAL A 251 -5.42 0.85 18.21
CA VAL A 251 -6.84 0.55 18.38
C VAL A 251 -7.64 0.97 17.15
N SER A 252 -8.79 0.35 16.93
CA SER A 252 -9.66 0.63 15.78
C SER A 252 -10.11 2.09 15.66
N GLY A 253 -10.17 2.83 16.79
CA GLY A 253 -10.47 4.26 16.81
C GLY A 253 -9.35 5.15 16.25
N ASP A 254 -8.13 4.62 16.08
CA ASP A 254 -7.03 5.35 15.45
C ASP A 254 -7.21 5.45 13.93
N CYS A 255 -8.08 4.63 13.34
CA CYS A 255 -8.24 4.47 11.90
C CYS A 255 -9.49 5.17 11.39
N CYS A 256 -9.38 5.86 10.25
CA CYS A 256 -10.54 6.51 9.64
C CYS A 256 -11.61 5.50 9.21
N SER A 257 -11.19 4.28 8.94
CA SER A 257 -12.06 3.14 8.68
C SER A 257 -12.76 2.56 9.92
N GLY A 258 -12.41 3.02 11.12
CA GLY A 258 -12.83 2.40 12.38
C GLY A 258 -12.30 0.97 12.56
N LYS A 259 -11.24 0.57 11.82
CA LYS A 259 -10.73 -0.80 11.83
C LYS A 259 -9.21 -0.86 11.80
N CYS A 260 -8.64 -1.31 12.91
CA CYS A 260 -7.22 -1.62 13.04
C CYS A 260 -7.03 -3.14 12.96
N THR A 261 -6.22 -3.64 12.03
CA THR A 261 -5.94 -5.08 11.90
C THR A 261 -4.46 -5.29 11.65
N GLY A 262 -3.82 -6.15 12.44
CA GLY A 262 -2.37 -6.36 12.35
C GLY A 262 -1.54 -5.12 12.65
N GLY A 263 -2.08 -4.17 13.43
CA GLY A 263 -1.39 -2.90 13.73
C GLY A 263 -1.44 -1.89 12.60
N VAL A 264 -2.26 -2.10 11.57
CA VAL A 264 -2.41 -1.22 10.42
C VAL A 264 -3.90 -0.91 10.18
N CYS A 265 -4.21 0.32 9.83
CA CYS A 265 -5.54 0.75 9.46
C CYS A 265 -5.92 0.10 8.14
N VAL A 266 -6.91 -0.79 8.18
CA VAL A 266 -7.37 -1.51 7.00
C VAL A 266 -8.73 -1.00 6.60
N GLN A 267 -9.16 -1.25 5.36
CA GLN A 267 -10.48 -0.78 4.93
C GLN A 267 -11.54 -1.42 5.82
N GLY A 268 -12.30 -0.54 6.48
CA GLY A 268 -13.56 -0.88 7.10
C GLY A 268 -14.50 -1.09 5.93
N CYS A 269 -14.89 -2.34 5.72
CA CYS A 269 -15.93 -2.64 4.76
C CYS A 269 -17.28 -2.19 5.38
N PRO A 270 -18.25 -1.75 4.57
CA PRO A 270 -19.57 -1.38 5.03
C PRO A 270 -20.28 -2.60 5.64
N GLU A 271 -20.78 -2.38 6.87
CA GLU A 271 -21.60 -3.30 7.65
C GLU A 271 -23.02 -3.43 7.04
N PRO A 272 -23.82 -4.45 7.43
CA PRO A 272 -25.21 -4.58 6.99
C PRO A 272 -26.01 -3.28 7.19
N GLY A 273 -26.73 -2.84 6.16
CA GLY A 273 -27.50 -1.58 6.08
C GLY A 273 -26.73 -0.37 5.53
N SER A 274 -25.43 -0.49 5.25
CA SER A 274 -24.61 0.61 4.71
C SER A 274 -24.72 0.72 3.19
N SER A 275 -24.56 1.92 2.63
CA SER A 275 -24.66 2.12 1.18
C SER A 275 -23.53 1.43 0.41
N CYS A 276 -23.84 0.82 -0.74
CA CYS A 276 -22.88 0.16 -1.60
C CYS A 276 -23.21 0.33 -3.07
N SER A 277 -22.22 0.10 -3.94
CA SER A 277 -22.39 0.15 -5.41
C SER A 277 -22.13 -1.20 -6.08
N SER A 278 -21.56 -2.16 -5.35
CA SER A 278 -21.35 -3.55 -5.77
C SER A 278 -21.04 -4.44 -4.55
N ALA A 279 -21.20 -5.76 -4.69
CA ALA A 279 -20.96 -6.71 -3.60
C ALA A 279 -19.51 -6.71 -3.07
N SER A 280 -18.53 -6.39 -3.92
CA SER A 280 -17.12 -6.22 -3.50
C SER A 280 -16.90 -5.01 -2.60
N GLY A 281 -17.89 -4.10 -2.56
CA GLY A 281 -17.90 -2.97 -1.66
C GLY A 281 -18.28 -3.34 -0.23
N CYS A 282 -18.91 -4.49 0.04
CA CYS A 282 -19.44 -4.88 1.36
C CYS A 282 -18.49 -5.81 2.14
N CYS A 283 -18.64 -5.91 3.47
CA CYS A 283 -17.83 -6.85 4.26
C CYS A 283 -18.04 -8.31 3.85
N SER A 284 -16.95 -9.10 3.94
CA SER A 284 -16.90 -10.56 3.98
C SER A 284 -18.22 -11.26 3.61
N ASP A 285 -18.40 -11.53 2.31
CA ASP A 285 -19.51 -12.30 1.72
C ASP A 285 -20.92 -11.67 1.75
N LEU A 286 -21.10 -10.44 2.23
CA LEU A 286 -22.36 -9.69 2.13
C LEU A 286 -22.71 -9.36 0.66
N ALA A 287 -24.01 -9.30 0.35
CA ALA A 287 -24.49 -8.84 -0.95
C ALA A 287 -24.72 -7.33 -0.93
N CYS A 288 -24.65 -6.69 -2.09
CA CYS A 288 -25.11 -5.32 -2.30
C CYS A 288 -26.44 -5.38 -3.05
N LEU A 289 -27.54 -5.01 -2.40
CA LEU A 289 -28.89 -5.04 -2.98
C LEU A 289 -29.60 -3.72 -2.63
N ASP A 290 -30.26 -3.11 -3.62
CA ASP A 290 -30.90 -1.78 -3.48
C ASP A 290 -29.97 -0.71 -2.86
N ASP A 291 -28.74 -0.66 -3.36
CA ASP A 291 -27.67 0.24 -2.90
C ASP A 291 -27.32 0.08 -1.41
N GLN A 292 -27.65 -1.05 -0.76
CA GLN A 292 -27.27 -1.36 0.63
C GLN A 292 -26.63 -2.74 0.79
N CYS A 293 -25.63 -2.83 1.67
CA CYS A 293 -25.01 -4.08 2.07
C CYS A 293 -25.97 -4.88 2.93
N CYS A 294 -26.17 -6.16 2.64
CA CYS A 294 -27.09 -7.01 3.40
C CYS A 294 -26.58 -8.45 3.48
N VAL A 295 -26.97 -9.14 4.55
CA VAL A 295 -26.68 -10.54 4.81
C VAL A 295 -27.48 -11.40 3.84
N LYS A 296 -26.77 -12.27 3.12
CA LYS A 296 -27.36 -13.20 2.15
C LYS A 296 -28.32 -14.16 2.85
N THR A 297 -29.30 -14.64 2.10
CA THR A 297 -30.26 -15.66 2.53
C THR A 297 -29.57 -16.88 3.16
N ALA A 298 -30.18 -17.45 4.20
CA ALA A 298 -29.67 -18.59 4.98
C ALA A 298 -28.37 -18.35 5.78
N GLN A 299 -27.93 -17.09 5.94
CA GLN A 299 -26.85 -16.74 6.86
C GLN A 299 -27.35 -16.13 8.17
N GLY A 300 -26.50 -16.16 9.19
CA GLY A 300 -26.83 -15.71 10.54
C GLY A 300 -27.16 -14.22 10.59
N CYS A 301 -28.23 -13.86 11.27
CA CYS A 301 -28.68 -12.48 11.48
C CYS A 301 -29.12 -12.25 12.92
N SER A 302 -29.04 -10.99 13.36
CA SER A 302 -29.55 -10.55 14.66
C SER A 302 -30.85 -9.77 14.52
N THR A 303 -31.06 -9.10 13.39
CA THR A 303 -32.27 -8.32 13.12
C THR A 303 -32.74 -8.45 11.68
N SER A 304 -34.04 -8.26 11.44
CA SER A 304 -34.66 -8.37 10.11
C SER A 304 -34.09 -7.36 9.10
N ALA A 305 -33.56 -6.24 9.57
CA ALA A 305 -32.97 -5.18 8.75
C ALA A 305 -31.58 -5.53 8.19
N GLU A 306 -30.92 -6.55 8.76
CA GLU A 306 -29.62 -7.02 8.26
C GLU A 306 -29.75 -7.90 7.03
N CYS A 307 -30.92 -8.51 6.81
CA CYS A 307 -31.15 -9.51 5.77
C CYS A 307 -31.58 -8.89 4.45
N CYS A 308 -31.04 -9.39 3.33
CA CYS A 308 -31.49 -8.95 2.00
C CYS A 308 -32.97 -9.28 1.74
N SER A 309 -33.51 -10.28 2.45
CA SER A 309 -34.93 -10.64 2.42
C SER A 309 -35.82 -9.77 3.32
N GLY A 310 -35.23 -8.88 4.14
CA GLY A 310 -35.95 -8.02 5.08
C GLY A 310 -36.53 -8.75 6.30
N SER A 311 -36.26 -10.04 6.46
CA SER A 311 -36.78 -10.91 7.51
C SER A 311 -35.68 -11.77 8.10
N CYS A 312 -35.58 -11.77 9.43
CA CYS A 312 -34.66 -12.60 10.22
C CYS A 312 -35.52 -13.47 11.14
N THR A 313 -35.49 -14.78 10.94
CA THR A 313 -36.28 -15.76 11.71
C THR A 313 -35.32 -16.78 12.31
N ASP A 314 -35.43 -17.05 13.61
CA ASP A 314 -34.52 -17.95 14.35
C ASP A 314 -33.01 -17.65 14.17
N ASN A 315 -32.67 -16.36 14.08
CA ASN A 315 -31.32 -15.84 13.81
C ASN A 315 -30.75 -16.22 12.42
N VAL A 316 -31.61 -16.49 11.43
CA VAL A 316 -31.21 -16.76 10.05
C VAL A 316 -32.04 -15.92 9.07
N CYS A 317 -31.38 -15.36 8.05
CA CYS A 317 -32.06 -14.55 7.04
C CYS A 317 -33.02 -15.39 6.21
N ASP A 318 -34.29 -15.00 6.20
CA ASP A 318 -35.42 -15.78 5.69
C ASP A 318 -35.26 -16.06 4.19
N CYS A 319 -35.50 -17.32 3.79
CA CYS A 319 -35.38 -17.85 2.43
C CYS A 319 -36.68 -18.57 2.06
N SER A 320 -36.95 -18.74 0.75
CA SER A 320 -38.15 -19.44 0.29
C SER A 320 -38.15 -20.90 0.80
N GLY A 321 -39.20 -21.27 1.52
CA GLY A 321 -39.41 -22.64 2.02
C GLY A 321 -39.63 -23.66 0.91
N ASN A 322 -39.62 -24.95 1.23
CA ASN A 322 -39.90 -25.99 0.23
C ASN A 322 -41.30 -25.79 -0.40
N ALA A 323 -41.38 -25.97 -1.72
CA ALA A 323 -42.52 -25.70 -2.61
C ALA A 323 -42.83 -24.21 -2.89
N GLU A 324 -42.01 -23.28 -2.40
CA GLU A 324 -42.12 -21.86 -2.76
C GLU A 324 -41.34 -21.52 -4.03
N PRO A 325 -41.74 -20.48 -4.80
CA PRO A 325 -41.10 -20.12 -6.07
C PRO A 325 -39.64 -19.69 -5.92
N CYS A 326 -38.83 -19.98 -6.94
CA CYS A 326 -37.43 -19.57 -7.02
C CYS A 326 -36.98 -19.31 -8.47
N GLU A 327 -36.02 -18.42 -8.65
CA GLU A 327 -35.34 -18.21 -9.93
C GLU A 327 -33.97 -18.89 -9.97
N THR A 328 -33.29 -18.92 -8.82
CA THR A 328 -31.94 -19.46 -8.64
C THR A 328 -31.86 -20.31 -7.36
N ALA A 329 -30.85 -21.16 -7.27
CA ALA A 329 -30.64 -22.04 -6.11
C ALA A 329 -30.46 -21.28 -4.78
N SER A 330 -29.97 -20.03 -4.83
CA SER A 330 -29.79 -19.14 -3.67
C SER A 330 -31.09 -18.57 -3.08
N ASP A 331 -32.21 -18.73 -3.78
CA ASP A 331 -33.52 -18.27 -3.30
C ASP A 331 -34.11 -19.27 -2.28
N CYS A 332 -33.59 -20.49 -2.24
CA CYS A 332 -34.14 -21.62 -1.51
C CYS A 332 -33.33 -21.98 -0.27
N CYS A 333 -34.00 -22.22 0.87
CA CYS A 333 -33.34 -22.73 2.08
C CYS A 333 -32.68 -24.11 1.88
N SER A 334 -33.13 -24.88 0.88
CA SER A 334 -32.54 -26.16 0.48
C SER A 334 -31.31 -26.02 -0.42
N SER A 335 -30.94 -24.78 -0.79
CA SER A 335 -29.95 -24.46 -1.83
C SER A 335 -30.24 -25.13 -3.17
N PHE A 336 -31.51 -25.49 -3.41
CA PHE A 336 -31.91 -26.24 -4.59
C PHE A 336 -33.24 -25.72 -5.13
N CYS A 337 -33.13 -24.94 -6.20
CA CYS A 337 -34.26 -24.57 -7.04
C CYS A 337 -34.47 -25.68 -8.07
N THR A 338 -35.60 -26.37 -7.98
CA THR A 338 -35.92 -27.46 -8.91
C THR A 338 -36.09 -26.93 -10.33
N PRO A 339 -36.00 -27.78 -11.38
CA PRO A 339 -36.31 -27.36 -12.76
C PRO A 339 -37.73 -26.77 -12.93
N ALA A 340 -38.63 -27.03 -11.98
CA ALA A 340 -39.98 -26.47 -11.92
C ALA A 340 -40.05 -25.08 -11.26
N LYS A 341 -38.91 -24.42 -11.02
CA LYS A 341 -38.82 -23.08 -10.40
C LYS A 341 -39.49 -23.00 -9.02
N VAL A 342 -39.33 -24.08 -8.25
CA VAL A 342 -39.75 -24.15 -6.84
C VAL A 342 -38.65 -24.76 -5.97
N CYS A 343 -38.54 -24.28 -4.74
CA CYS A 343 -37.57 -24.76 -3.76
C CYS A 343 -37.90 -26.17 -3.30
N GLY A 344 -36.92 -27.06 -3.23
CA GLY A 344 -37.15 -28.45 -2.81
C GLY A 344 -35.89 -29.16 -2.35
N THR A 345 -36.02 -30.35 -1.78
CA THR A 345 -34.86 -31.17 -1.39
C THR A 345 -34.38 -32.04 -2.55
N CYS A 346 -33.08 -32.24 -2.65
CA CYS A 346 -32.51 -33.10 -3.69
C CYS A 346 -32.89 -34.57 -3.44
N GLN A 347 -33.65 -35.17 -4.36
CA GLN A 347 -34.00 -36.58 -4.29
C GLN A 347 -32.87 -37.43 -4.89
N ARG A 348 -32.18 -38.21 -4.04
CA ARG A 348 -31.11 -39.12 -4.46
C ARG A 348 -31.61 -40.14 -5.48
N GLN A 349 -31.00 -40.18 -6.65
CA GLN A 349 -31.36 -41.07 -7.75
C GLN A 349 -30.52 -42.35 -7.74
N CYS A 350 -30.64 -43.13 -6.66
CA CYS A 350 -29.89 -44.38 -6.47
C CYS A 350 -30.67 -45.65 -6.79
N ALA A 351 -31.92 -45.52 -7.24
CA ALA A 351 -32.72 -46.66 -7.65
C ALA A 351 -32.04 -47.35 -8.85
N GLY A 352 -31.53 -48.56 -8.63
CA GLY A 352 -30.88 -49.38 -9.65
C GLY A 352 -29.38 -49.14 -9.84
N LYS A 353 -28.72 -48.32 -9.00
CA LYS A 353 -27.26 -48.08 -9.06
C LYS A 353 -26.54 -48.67 -7.85
N GLU A 354 -25.42 -49.35 -8.08
CA GLU A 354 -24.52 -49.91 -7.05
C GLU A 354 -23.34 -48.97 -6.72
N CYS A 355 -22.85 -48.20 -7.69
CA CYS A 355 -21.88 -47.13 -7.50
C CYS A 355 -22.16 -45.94 -8.44
N GLY A 356 -21.45 -44.82 -8.26
CA GLY A 356 -21.63 -43.60 -9.07
C GLY A 356 -22.44 -42.50 -8.36
N SER A 357 -22.60 -41.35 -9.01
CA SER A 357 -23.22 -40.17 -8.40
C SER A 357 -24.73 -40.34 -8.18
N ASP A 358 -25.21 -39.80 -7.06
CA ASP A 358 -26.62 -39.85 -6.66
C ASP A 358 -27.46 -38.66 -7.17
N GLY A 359 -26.85 -37.77 -7.97
CA GLY A 359 -27.48 -36.55 -8.47
C GLY A 359 -27.54 -35.41 -7.46
N CYS A 360 -26.99 -35.60 -6.24
CA CYS A 360 -27.10 -34.68 -5.11
C CYS A 360 -25.74 -34.42 -4.44
N ASN A 361 -24.66 -34.44 -5.22
CA ASN A 361 -23.28 -34.29 -4.75
C ASN A 361 -22.81 -35.40 -3.76
N GLY A 362 -23.50 -36.54 -3.74
CA GLY A 362 -23.12 -37.78 -3.06
C GLY A 362 -22.96 -38.95 -4.03
N SER A 363 -22.76 -40.16 -3.50
CA SER A 363 -22.67 -41.39 -4.30
C SER A 363 -23.69 -42.45 -3.84
N CYS A 364 -24.14 -43.27 -4.79
CA CYS A 364 -25.08 -44.37 -4.54
C CYS A 364 -24.41 -45.61 -3.90
N GLY A 365 -23.08 -45.62 -3.85
CA GLY A 365 -22.25 -46.67 -3.28
C GLY A 365 -20.82 -46.63 -3.83
N SER A 366 -19.99 -47.59 -3.41
CA SER A 366 -18.59 -47.74 -3.82
C SER A 366 -18.31 -49.19 -4.20
N CYS A 367 -17.75 -49.41 -5.39
CA CYS A 367 -17.45 -50.75 -5.88
C CYS A 367 -16.24 -51.34 -5.09
N THR A 368 -16.26 -52.64 -4.74
CA THR A 368 -15.20 -53.27 -3.91
C THR A 368 -14.21 -54.09 -4.74
N GLY A 369 -12.92 -54.08 -4.38
CA GLY A 369 -11.88 -54.82 -5.10
C GLY A 369 -11.34 -54.08 -6.32
N THR A 370 -11.14 -54.77 -7.45
CA THR A 370 -10.64 -54.18 -8.72
C THR A 370 -11.76 -53.77 -9.69
N GLN A 371 -12.99 -53.64 -9.19
CA GLN A 371 -14.16 -53.27 -10.00
C GLN A 371 -14.23 -51.75 -10.21
N GLN A 372 -14.70 -51.32 -11.37
CA GLN A 372 -14.95 -49.92 -11.70
C GLN A 372 -16.44 -49.69 -11.96
N CYS A 373 -16.92 -48.50 -11.58
CA CYS A 373 -18.30 -48.09 -11.82
C CYS A 373 -18.47 -47.80 -13.31
N ASP A 374 -19.35 -48.52 -13.99
CA ASP A 374 -19.72 -48.18 -15.36
C ASP A 374 -20.73 -47.01 -15.41
N SER A 375 -21.07 -46.56 -16.62
CA SER A 375 -22.00 -45.46 -16.85
C SER A 375 -23.45 -45.78 -16.46
N ALA A 376 -23.79 -47.06 -16.27
CA ALA A 376 -25.09 -47.49 -15.73
C ALA A 376 -25.11 -47.51 -14.19
N GLY A 377 -23.97 -47.20 -13.55
CA GLY A 377 -23.83 -47.21 -12.09
C GLY A 377 -23.64 -48.62 -11.52
N GLN A 378 -23.14 -49.59 -12.29
CA GLN A 378 -22.89 -50.96 -11.85
C GLN A 378 -21.41 -51.23 -11.60
N CYS A 379 -21.10 -52.12 -10.66
CA CYS A 379 -19.73 -52.54 -10.37
C CYS A 379 -19.26 -53.59 -11.39
N VAL A 380 -18.40 -53.23 -12.36
CA VAL A 380 -17.90 -54.17 -13.38
C VAL A 380 -16.40 -54.41 -13.26
N ALA A 381 -15.93 -55.61 -13.64
CA ALA A 381 -14.51 -55.96 -13.61
C ALA A 381 -13.76 -55.34 -14.81
N GLN A 382 -12.57 -54.77 -14.57
CA GLN A 382 -11.73 -54.24 -15.66
C GLN A 382 -11.33 -55.33 -16.66
N SER A 383 -11.85 -55.26 -17.89
CA SER A 383 -11.35 -55.99 -19.04
C SER A 383 -10.51 -55.07 -19.94
N GLY A 384 -9.33 -55.55 -20.31
CA GLY A 384 -8.36 -54.82 -21.12
C GLY A 384 -8.82 -54.55 -22.55
N ARG A 385 -8.41 -53.37 -23.04
CA ARG A 385 -8.21 -52.85 -24.42
C ARG A 385 -8.86 -53.61 -25.59
N ASP A 386 -9.56 -52.88 -26.47
CA ASP A 386 -9.15 -52.65 -27.88
C ASP A 386 -10.10 -51.72 -28.67
N ALA A 387 -9.61 -51.28 -29.83
CA ALA A 387 -9.93 -50.08 -30.60
C ALA A 387 -11.19 -50.10 -31.50
N GLY A 388 -11.73 -48.90 -31.78
CA GLY A 388 -12.14 -48.50 -33.14
C GLY A 388 -13.63 -48.25 -33.44
N THR A 389 -13.88 -47.03 -33.95
CA THR A 389 -14.96 -46.56 -34.86
C THR A 389 -16.23 -45.90 -34.29
N SER A 390 -16.45 -44.64 -34.71
CA SER A 390 -17.71 -43.84 -34.72
C SER A 390 -18.04 -43.53 -36.20
N PRO A 391 -19.27 -43.15 -36.65
CA PRO A 391 -20.19 -42.13 -36.06
C PRO A 391 -21.71 -42.43 -36.35
N PRO A 392 -22.69 -41.47 -36.40
CA PRO A 392 -22.77 -40.06 -35.94
C PRO A 392 -24.02 -39.67 -35.10
N GLY A 393 -23.85 -38.66 -34.21
CA GLY A 393 -24.73 -37.54 -33.76
C GLY A 393 -26.24 -37.72 -33.44
N PRO A 394 -26.89 -36.74 -32.77
CA PRO A 394 -26.43 -35.39 -32.39
C PRO A 394 -26.45 -35.16 -30.87
N ASP A 395 -25.52 -34.36 -30.34
CA ASP A 395 -25.56 -33.97 -28.91
C ASP A 395 -25.01 -32.57 -28.64
N ALA A 396 -25.64 -31.93 -27.66
CA ALA A 396 -25.32 -30.63 -27.11
C ALA A 396 -24.80 -30.79 -25.66
N GLY A 397 -23.67 -30.14 -25.35
CA GLY A 397 -23.39 -29.58 -24.03
C GLY A 397 -22.54 -30.39 -23.03
N THR A 398 -21.22 -30.47 -23.27
CA THR A 398 -20.17 -30.83 -22.28
C THR A 398 -19.06 -29.77 -22.37
N PRO A 399 -18.40 -29.33 -21.26
CA PRO A 399 -17.51 -28.15 -21.30
C PRO A 399 -16.28 -28.42 -22.17
N THR A 400 -16.07 -27.54 -23.13
CA THR A 400 -15.02 -27.60 -24.14
C THR A 400 -13.62 -27.48 -23.54
N SER A 401 -12.70 -28.26 -24.12
CA SER A 401 -11.25 -28.03 -24.16
C SER A 401 -10.85 -26.57 -23.96
N LEU A 402 -9.98 -26.29 -22.99
CA LEU A 402 -9.39 -24.97 -22.80
C LEU A 402 -8.46 -24.66 -23.99
N THR A 403 -8.85 -23.66 -24.79
CA THR A 403 -8.10 -23.13 -25.94
C THR A 403 -6.95 -22.23 -25.48
N VAL A 404 -5.97 -21.96 -26.36
CA VAL A 404 -4.90 -20.98 -26.10
C VAL A 404 -5.48 -19.68 -25.51
N GLY A 405 -4.86 -19.19 -24.44
CA GLY A 405 -5.34 -18.05 -23.65
C GLY A 405 -6.33 -18.37 -22.54
N ALA A 406 -6.64 -19.64 -22.30
CA ALA A 406 -7.33 -20.11 -21.10
C ALA A 406 -6.46 -19.98 -19.84
N PRO A 407 -7.08 -19.81 -18.65
CA PRO A 407 -6.35 -19.84 -17.38
C PRO A 407 -5.84 -21.23 -17.06
N CYS A 408 -4.70 -21.31 -16.37
CA CYS A 408 -4.08 -22.56 -15.96
C CYS A 408 -3.16 -22.34 -14.75
N THR A 409 -2.91 -23.41 -13.99
CA THR A 409 -1.94 -23.39 -12.88
C THR A 409 -0.81 -24.40 -13.07
N SER A 410 -0.91 -25.26 -14.09
CA SER A 410 0.11 -26.23 -14.50
C SER A 410 -0.19 -26.75 -15.90
N ASP A 411 0.79 -27.41 -16.53
CA ASP A 411 0.67 -28.02 -17.86
C ASP A 411 -0.48 -29.02 -17.98
N GLN A 412 -0.85 -29.68 -16.86
CA GLN A 412 -1.98 -30.61 -16.83
C GLN A 412 -3.33 -29.94 -17.13
N GLY A 413 -3.42 -28.63 -16.91
CA GLY A 413 -4.57 -27.80 -17.27
C GLY A 413 -4.64 -27.44 -18.75
N CYS A 414 -3.60 -27.76 -19.55
CA CYS A 414 -3.50 -27.40 -20.97
C CYS A 414 -3.36 -28.67 -21.82
N PRO A 415 -4.48 -29.31 -22.24
CA PRO A 415 -4.50 -30.66 -22.82
C PRO A 415 -3.68 -30.87 -24.12
N SER A 416 -3.12 -29.82 -24.71
CA SER A 416 -2.35 -29.89 -25.96
C SER A 416 -1.18 -28.90 -26.00
N GLY A 417 -0.69 -28.48 -24.83
CA GLY A 417 0.34 -27.45 -24.73
C GLY A 417 0.97 -27.37 -23.35
N PHE A 418 1.35 -26.17 -22.94
CA PHE A 418 1.96 -25.89 -21.66
C PHE A 418 1.30 -24.66 -21.02
N CYS A 419 1.43 -24.56 -19.70
CA CYS A 419 0.95 -23.41 -18.96
C CYS A 419 2.07 -22.41 -18.78
N ILE A 420 1.90 -21.21 -19.32
CA ILE A 420 2.73 -20.06 -18.92
C ILE A 420 2.22 -19.63 -17.55
N THR A 421 2.94 -19.98 -16.49
CA THR A 421 2.44 -19.79 -15.13
C THR A 421 2.58 -18.34 -14.66
N GLN A 422 1.83 -18.02 -13.59
CA GLN A 422 1.95 -16.73 -12.91
C GLN A 422 3.37 -16.48 -12.37
N ALA A 423 4.09 -17.54 -11.99
CA ALA A 423 5.42 -17.47 -11.39
C ALA A 423 6.55 -17.17 -12.39
N GLU A 424 6.35 -17.45 -13.67
CA GLU A 424 7.43 -17.39 -14.67
C GLU A 424 7.52 -16.03 -15.37
N VAL A 425 6.41 -15.32 -15.54
CA VAL A 425 6.36 -14.08 -16.35
C VAL A 425 5.20 -13.12 -15.99
N GLY A 426 4.49 -13.34 -14.88
CA GLY A 426 3.45 -12.40 -14.41
C GLY A 426 2.10 -12.51 -15.10
N TRP A 427 1.80 -13.65 -15.72
CA TRP A 427 0.53 -13.94 -16.39
C TRP A 427 -0.55 -14.28 -15.35
N TRP A 428 -1.48 -13.34 -15.14
CA TRP A 428 -2.54 -13.45 -14.15
C TRP A 428 -3.43 -14.69 -14.39
N LEU A 429 -3.50 -15.61 -13.40
CA LEU A 429 -4.17 -16.92 -13.48
C LEU A 429 -3.61 -17.88 -14.55
N GLY A 430 -2.38 -17.65 -15.00
CA GLY A 430 -1.65 -18.45 -16.00
C GLY A 430 -2.28 -18.42 -17.39
N TYR A 431 -1.56 -18.88 -18.41
CA TYR A 431 -2.01 -18.82 -19.79
C TYR A 431 -1.64 -20.10 -20.53
N CYS A 432 -2.66 -20.86 -20.92
CA CYS A 432 -2.42 -22.02 -21.78
C CYS A 432 -1.89 -21.55 -23.13
N SER A 433 -0.72 -22.04 -23.48
CA SER A 433 -0.10 -21.84 -24.78
C SER A 433 0.36 -23.18 -25.35
N LYS A 434 0.91 -23.16 -26.56
CA LYS A 434 1.46 -24.33 -27.24
C LYS A 434 2.74 -23.90 -27.94
N ALA A 435 3.74 -24.76 -27.93
CA ALA A 435 5.00 -24.49 -28.61
C ALA A 435 4.76 -24.42 -30.13
N CYS A 436 5.41 -23.46 -30.77
CA CYS A 436 5.29 -23.24 -32.21
C CYS A 436 6.61 -22.78 -32.80
N THR A 437 6.74 -22.94 -34.12
CA THR A 437 7.86 -22.38 -34.91
C THR A 437 7.36 -21.52 -36.08
N SER A 438 6.04 -21.49 -36.27
CA SER A 438 5.34 -20.69 -37.27
C SER A 438 3.86 -20.61 -36.90
N ASN A 439 3.14 -19.66 -37.52
CA ASN A 439 1.69 -19.51 -37.31
C ASN A 439 0.88 -20.77 -37.67
N GLN A 440 1.39 -21.62 -38.57
CA GLN A 440 0.73 -22.87 -38.96
C GLN A 440 0.76 -23.93 -37.86
N SER A 441 1.67 -23.82 -36.89
CA SER A 441 1.77 -24.72 -35.73
C SER A 441 0.69 -24.45 -34.68
N CYS A 442 0.05 -23.28 -34.77
CA CYS A 442 -0.92 -22.77 -33.82
C CYS A 442 -2.37 -23.04 -34.24
N PRO A 443 -3.28 -23.29 -33.30
CA PRO A 443 -4.71 -23.43 -33.58
C PRO A 443 -5.32 -22.21 -34.28
N ALA A 444 -6.48 -22.36 -34.91
CA ALA A 444 -7.18 -21.23 -35.53
C ALA A 444 -7.54 -20.13 -34.50
N GLY A 445 -7.36 -18.86 -34.88
CA GLY A 445 -7.54 -17.70 -33.99
C GLY A 445 -6.38 -17.48 -33.02
N THR A 446 -5.22 -18.06 -33.32
CA THR A 446 -3.97 -17.90 -32.58
C THR A 446 -2.81 -17.85 -33.58
N HIS A 447 -1.72 -17.18 -33.22
CA HIS A 447 -0.50 -17.12 -34.03
C HIS A 447 0.72 -17.45 -33.17
N CYS A 448 1.88 -17.63 -33.80
CA CYS A 448 3.13 -17.90 -33.09
C CYS A 448 3.82 -16.58 -32.77
N GLY A 449 3.89 -16.25 -31.48
CA GLY A 449 4.59 -15.05 -30.99
C GLY A 449 5.76 -15.42 -30.09
N PHE A 450 6.54 -14.41 -29.70
CA PHE A 450 7.71 -14.52 -28.82
C PHE A 450 8.74 -15.54 -29.31
N ILE A 451 9.03 -15.50 -30.62
CA ILE A 451 9.95 -16.44 -31.27
C ILE A 451 11.39 -16.11 -30.86
N ASP A 452 12.09 -17.08 -30.28
CA ASP A 452 13.50 -16.98 -29.89
C ASP A 452 14.46 -17.07 -31.09
N GLU A 453 15.76 -16.88 -30.85
CA GLU A 453 16.81 -16.99 -31.88
C GLU A 453 16.90 -18.40 -32.51
N SER A 454 16.36 -19.42 -31.85
CA SER A 454 16.30 -20.80 -32.33
C SER A 454 15.02 -21.08 -33.13
N GLY A 455 14.12 -20.10 -33.26
CA GLY A 455 12.86 -20.23 -33.97
C GLY A 455 11.73 -20.87 -33.16
N ASN A 456 11.87 -21.01 -31.83
CA ASN A 456 10.81 -21.53 -30.96
C ASN A 456 10.02 -20.37 -30.35
N GLY A 457 8.69 -20.45 -30.42
CA GLY A 457 7.78 -19.48 -29.84
C GLY A 457 6.60 -20.14 -29.13
N ALA A 458 5.66 -19.29 -28.71
CA ALA A 458 4.45 -19.67 -28.01
C ALA A 458 3.22 -19.24 -28.81
N CYS A 459 2.19 -20.09 -28.89
CA CYS A 459 0.94 -19.71 -29.51
C CYS A 459 0.21 -18.67 -28.66
N MET A 460 -0.10 -17.53 -29.26
CA MET A 460 -0.76 -16.40 -28.66
C MET A 460 -2.16 -16.25 -29.24
N LYS A 461 -3.15 -15.97 -28.38
CA LYS A 461 -4.53 -15.76 -28.80
C LYS A 461 -4.65 -14.44 -29.56
N ASP A 462 -5.10 -14.52 -30.80
CA ASP A 462 -5.35 -13.35 -31.64
C ASP A 462 -6.47 -12.50 -31.03
N CYS A 463 -6.41 -11.20 -31.27
CA CYS A 463 -7.45 -10.29 -30.82
C CYS A 463 -7.68 -9.14 -31.80
N SER A 464 -8.88 -8.56 -31.74
CA SER A 464 -9.24 -7.34 -32.48
C SER A 464 -9.59 -6.18 -31.55
N SER A 465 -9.80 -6.46 -30.27
CA SER A 465 -10.01 -5.48 -29.20
C SER A 465 -9.70 -6.11 -27.84
N SER A 466 -9.45 -5.31 -26.82
CA SER A 466 -9.17 -5.80 -25.46
C SER A 466 -10.34 -6.61 -24.87
N SER A 467 -11.57 -6.40 -25.35
CA SER A 467 -12.73 -7.21 -24.92
C SER A 467 -12.67 -8.67 -25.38
N SER A 468 -11.88 -8.96 -26.42
CA SER A 468 -11.60 -10.32 -26.90
C SER A 468 -10.59 -11.05 -26.00
N CYS A 469 -9.94 -10.31 -25.11
CA CYS A 469 -8.97 -10.79 -24.14
C CYS A 469 -9.59 -11.01 -22.76
N ARG A 470 -8.84 -11.66 -21.87
CA ARG A 470 -9.36 -12.17 -20.59
C ARG A 470 -9.34 -11.08 -19.51
N GLY A 471 -10.43 -10.32 -19.39
CA GLY A 471 -10.59 -9.34 -18.31
C GLY A 471 -9.61 -8.17 -18.38
N PRO A 472 -9.62 -7.25 -17.39
CA PRO A 472 -8.82 -6.02 -17.44
C PRO A 472 -7.30 -6.26 -17.37
N GLN A 473 -6.85 -7.46 -16.99
CA GLN A 473 -5.44 -7.82 -16.88
C GLN A 473 -4.79 -8.19 -18.22
N TYR A 474 -5.60 -8.31 -19.29
CA TYR A 474 -5.14 -8.64 -20.63
C TYR A 474 -5.71 -7.66 -21.64
N GLU A 475 -4.83 -7.00 -22.39
CA GLU A 475 -5.24 -6.11 -23.48
C GLU A 475 -4.82 -6.68 -24.83
N CYS A 476 -5.44 -6.12 -25.88
CA CYS A 476 -5.14 -6.47 -27.25
C CYS A 476 -4.11 -5.51 -27.83
N TYR A 477 -2.88 -5.97 -28.01
CA TYR A 477 -1.78 -5.20 -28.60
C TYR A 477 -0.73 -6.13 -29.21
N ASP A 478 0.11 -5.57 -30.07
CA ASP A 478 1.26 -6.24 -30.67
C ASP A 478 2.41 -6.26 -29.65
N SER A 479 2.49 -7.33 -28.87
CA SER A 479 3.39 -7.42 -27.72
C SER A 479 4.81 -7.81 -28.09
N ASP A 480 5.01 -8.45 -29.23
CA ASP A 480 6.33 -8.86 -29.72
C ASP A 480 6.78 -8.11 -31.00
N GLY A 481 5.93 -7.22 -31.53
CA GLY A 481 6.23 -6.40 -32.70
C GLY A 481 6.10 -7.14 -34.04
N ALA A 482 5.40 -8.29 -34.06
CA ALA A 482 5.18 -9.08 -35.27
C ALA A 482 4.11 -8.49 -36.20
N GLY A 483 3.43 -7.42 -35.80
CA GLY A 483 2.38 -6.76 -36.59
C GLY A 483 1.04 -7.51 -36.56
N ILE A 484 0.88 -8.43 -35.62
CA ILE A 484 -0.38 -9.11 -35.29
C ILE A 484 -0.70 -8.70 -33.85
N ASN A 485 -1.98 -8.50 -33.52
CA ASN A 485 -2.36 -8.20 -32.14
C ASN A 485 -2.73 -9.49 -31.40
N GLU A 486 -2.22 -9.62 -30.18
CA GLU A 486 -2.49 -10.72 -29.28
C GLU A 486 -2.97 -10.24 -27.92
N CYS A 487 -3.57 -11.17 -27.19
CA CYS A 487 -3.88 -10.95 -25.78
C CYS A 487 -2.63 -11.10 -24.91
N GLY A 488 -2.01 -9.98 -24.56
CA GLY A 488 -0.86 -9.87 -23.66
C GLY A 488 -1.25 -9.33 -22.27
N PRO A 489 -0.48 -9.66 -21.21
CA PRO A 489 -0.71 -9.14 -19.87
C PRO A 489 -0.36 -7.64 -19.81
N VAL A 490 -1.13 -6.88 -19.04
CA VAL A 490 -0.89 -5.43 -18.86
C VAL A 490 -0.85 -5.00 -17.40
N GLY A 491 -0.13 -3.90 -17.17
CA GLY A 491 -0.13 -3.15 -15.91
C GLY A 491 -1.48 -2.47 -15.64
N SER A 492 -2.46 -3.27 -15.24
CA SER A 492 -3.85 -2.86 -14.94
C SER A 492 -4.09 -2.45 -13.49
N GLY A 493 -3.08 -2.60 -12.63
CA GLY A 493 -3.15 -2.26 -11.21
C GLY A 493 -2.82 -0.80 -10.93
N THR A 494 -2.71 -0.47 -9.64
CA THR A 494 -2.38 0.88 -9.16
C THR A 494 -0.95 1.01 -8.67
N GLY A 495 -0.14 -0.05 -8.75
CA GLY A 495 1.25 -0.06 -8.29
C GLY A 495 2.10 0.90 -9.13
N ALA A 496 2.56 2.00 -8.52
CA ALA A 496 3.48 2.92 -9.16
C ALA A 496 4.87 2.30 -9.36
N VAL A 497 5.70 2.93 -10.19
CA VAL A 497 7.09 2.54 -10.39
C VAL A 497 7.82 2.39 -9.03
N GLY A 498 8.46 1.25 -8.81
CA GLY A 498 9.16 0.87 -7.58
C GLY A 498 8.31 0.18 -6.50
N ALA A 499 7.02 -0.01 -6.73
CA ALA A 499 6.16 -0.80 -5.84
C ALA A 499 6.47 -2.31 -5.91
N ALA A 500 6.18 -3.03 -4.83
CA ALA A 500 6.24 -4.49 -4.79
C ALA A 500 5.18 -5.11 -5.71
N CYS A 501 5.51 -6.25 -6.32
CA CYS A 501 4.57 -6.93 -7.20
C CYS A 501 4.87 -8.43 -7.29
N THR A 502 3.83 -9.22 -7.55
CA THR A 502 3.97 -10.65 -7.84
C THR A 502 3.36 -11.03 -9.18
N THR A 503 2.73 -10.06 -9.87
CA THR A 503 2.23 -10.17 -11.24
C THR A 503 2.27 -8.81 -11.92
N THR A 504 2.25 -8.80 -13.25
CA THR A 504 2.13 -7.56 -14.05
C THR A 504 0.86 -6.78 -13.70
N ALA A 505 -0.24 -7.49 -13.39
CA ALA A 505 -1.51 -6.88 -13.02
C ALA A 505 -1.48 -6.08 -11.69
N HIS A 506 -0.42 -6.19 -10.88
CA HIS A 506 -0.27 -5.33 -9.68
C HIS A 506 0.22 -3.93 -10.04
N CYS A 507 0.90 -3.80 -11.17
CA CYS A 507 1.55 -2.56 -11.59
C CYS A 507 0.62 -1.71 -12.43
N ALA A 508 0.81 -0.40 -12.38
CA ALA A 508 0.23 0.54 -13.32
C ALA A 508 1.07 0.60 -14.61
N GLY A 509 0.57 1.32 -15.62
CA GLY A 509 1.33 1.60 -16.86
C GLY A 509 0.80 0.90 -18.11
N GLY A 510 -0.31 0.16 -18.01
CA GLY A 510 -0.97 -0.47 -19.17
C GLY A 510 -0.03 -1.42 -19.91
N GLN A 511 0.02 -1.30 -21.24
CA GLN A 511 0.86 -2.13 -22.12
C GLN A 511 2.37 -1.97 -21.87
N ASN A 512 2.79 -0.85 -21.27
CA ASN A 512 4.19 -0.59 -20.94
C ASN A 512 4.51 -0.95 -19.48
N GLY A 513 3.50 -1.28 -18.66
CA GLY A 513 3.67 -1.61 -17.25
C GLY A 513 4.04 -3.07 -17.04
N GLY A 514 5.07 -3.31 -16.24
CA GLY A 514 5.62 -4.64 -15.99
C GLY A 514 5.96 -4.87 -14.53
N CYS A 515 6.07 -6.15 -14.14
CA CYS A 515 6.58 -6.56 -12.84
C CYS A 515 7.90 -7.30 -13.00
N GLY A 516 8.99 -6.76 -12.44
CA GLY A 516 10.29 -7.42 -12.39
C GLY A 516 10.31 -8.49 -11.32
N LEU A 517 9.78 -9.69 -11.63
CA LEU A 517 9.63 -10.80 -10.67
C LEU A 517 10.96 -11.38 -10.17
N SER A 518 12.05 -11.21 -10.93
CA SER A 518 13.39 -11.63 -10.53
C SER A 518 14.03 -10.70 -9.49
N LEU A 519 13.42 -9.53 -9.25
CA LEU A 519 13.91 -8.57 -8.28
C LEU A 519 13.31 -8.84 -6.89
N PRO A 520 14.02 -8.51 -5.79
CA PRO A 520 13.53 -8.75 -4.44
C PRO A 520 12.13 -8.17 -4.19
N GLY A 521 11.19 -9.01 -3.75
CA GLY A 521 9.79 -8.61 -3.53
C GLY A 521 9.02 -8.17 -4.79
N GLY A 522 9.61 -8.39 -5.98
CA GLY A 522 9.16 -7.86 -7.27
C GLY A 522 9.23 -6.34 -7.36
N TYR A 523 9.32 -5.80 -8.58
CA TYR A 523 9.42 -4.34 -8.80
C TYR A 523 8.52 -3.89 -9.96
N CYS A 524 7.56 -3.02 -9.69
CA CYS A 524 6.78 -2.40 -10.75
C CYS A 524 7.64 -1.42 -11.55
N TYR A 525 7.66 -1.57 -12.87
CA TYR A 525 8.34 -0.68 -13.79
C TYR A 525 7.40 -0.33 -14.95
N THR A 526 7.73 0.73 -15.67
CA THR A 526 7.14 1.02 -16.98
C THR A 526 8.24 1.15 -18.01
N LEU A 527 8.06 0.66 -19.22
CA LEU A 527 9.01 0.90 -20.31
C LEU A 527 9.11 2.39 -20.61
N CYS A 528 10.28 2.84 -21.06
CA CYS A 528 10.52 4.22 -21.43
C CYS A 528 11.48 4.35 -22.61
N ASP A 529 11.30 5.43 -23.37
CA ASP A 529 12.19 5.88 -24.42
C ASP A 529 12.00 7.38 -24.67
N ALA A 530 12.61 7.93 -25.73
CA ALA A 530 12.49 9.35 -26.06
C ALA A 530 11.06 9.82 -26.37
N SER A 531 10.16 8.90 -26.72
CA SER A 531 8.74 9.14 -27.01
C SER A 531 7.81 8.78 -25.86
N LEU A 532 8.29 8.02 -24.87
CA LEU A 532 7.54 7.56 -23.71
C LEU A 532 8.26 7.97 -22.41
N PRO A 533 8.01 9.20 -21.89
CA PRO A 533 8.67 9.70 -20.69
C PRO A 533 8.16 9.00 -19.43
N CYS A 534 9.03 8.90 -18.43
CA CYS A 534 8.68 8.29 -17.16
C CYS A 534 7.68 9.11 -16.33
N PRO A 535 6.81 8.44 -15.55
CA PRO A 535 5.89 9.11 -14.64
C PRO A 535 6.64 9.85 -13.53
N THR A 536 6.00 10.85 -12.93
CA THR A 536 6.59 11.69 -11.88
C THR A 536 7.17 10.85 -10.74
N GLY A 537 8.41 11.16 -10.34
CA GLY A 537 9.12 10.42 -9.30
C GLY A 537 9.86 9.18 -9.80
N SER A 538 10.01 9.02 -11.12
CA SER A 538 10.85 7.99 -11.74
C SER A 538 11.67 8.56 -12.91
N HIS A 539 12.76 7.88 -13.23
CA HIS A 539 13.72 8.25 -14.26
C HIS A 539 13.96 7.08 -15.21
N CYS A 540 14.26 7.39 -16.47
CA CYS A 540 14.41 6.36 -17.51
C CYS A 540 15.84 5.84 -17.50
N ALA A 541 16.04 4.64 -16.97
CA ALA A 541 17.34 4.01 -16.91
C ALA A 541 17.29 2.67 -17.65
N SER A 542 18.16 2.50 -18.65
CA SER A 542 18.22 1.29 -19.49
C SER A 542 16.88 0.87 -20.13
N GLY A 543 16.01 1.83 -20.48
CA GLY A 543 14.72 1.58 -21.14
C GLY A 543 13.57 1.19 -20.22
N ALA A 544 13.77 1.27 -18.89
CA ALA A 544 12.72 1.13 -17.90
C ALA A 544 12.73 2.33 -16.93
N CYS A 545 11.53 2.74 -16.51
CA CYS A 545 11.38 3.73 -15.46
C CYS A 545 11.70 3.09 -14.12
N ILE A 546 12.69 3.66 -13.43
CA ILE A 546 13.13 3.26 -12.10
C ILE A 546 12.81 4.42 -11.15
N LYS A 547 12.34 4.11 -9.95
CA LYS A 547 11.91 5.10 -8.96
C LYS A 547 13.08 5.99 -8.54
N ASN A 548 12.90 7.30 -8.57
CA ASN A 548 13.90 8.26 -8.10
C ASN A 548 14.09 8.16 -6.58
N CYS A 549 15.27 8.53 -6.13
CA CYS A 549 15.60 8.57 -4.72
C CYS A 549 16.56 9.72 -4.40
N SER A 550 16.46 10.24 -3.18
CA SER A 550 17.41 11.22 -2.62
C SER A 550 18.34 10.61 -1.57
N ASN A 551 17.99 9.42 -1.08
CA ASN A 551 18.72 8.65 -0.07
C ASN A 551 18.21 7.21 -0.05
N ALA A 552 18.95 6.32 0.62
CA ALA A 552 18.59 4.90 0.71
C ALA A 552 17.16 4.68 1.25
N SER A 553 16.71 5.42 2.26
CA SER A 553 15.36 5.25 2.84
C SER A 553 14.21 5.64 1.91
N SER A 554 14.49 6.31 0.79
CA SER A 554 13.52 6.55 -0.28
C SER A 554 13.20 5.27 -1.08
N CYS A 555 14.03 4.24 -0.91
CA CYS A 555 13.94 2.93 -1.54
C CYS A 555 13.45 1.86 -0.54
N ARG A 556 13.04 0.70 -1.06
CA ARG A 556 12.67 -0.48 -0.24
C ARG A 556 13.92 -1.16 0.34
N THR A 557 14.59 -0.49 1.28
CA THR A 557 15.85 -0.96 1.90
C THR A 557 15.69 -2.29 2.63
N GLY A 558 14.53 -2.52 3.27
CA GLY A 558 14.20 -3.80 3.92
C GLY A 558 14.11 -4.98 2.95
N GLU A 559 13.97 -4.71 1.65
CA GLU A 559 13.97 -5.71 0.57
C GLU A 559 15.26 -5.65 -0.26
N GLY A 560 16.25 -4.87 0.17
CA GLY A 560 17.57 -4.81 -0.47
C GLY A 560 17.72 -3.75 -1.55
N TYR A 561 16.80 -2.79 -1.70
CA TYR A 561 16.97 -1.68 -2.64
C TYR A 561 17.76 -0.52 -2.04
N THR A 562 18.67 0.05 -2.81
CA THR A 562 19.49 1.21 -2.40
C THR A 562 19.44 2.32 -3.44
N CYS A 563 19.82 3.52 -3.02
CA CYS A 563 19.77 4.71 -3.85
C CYS A 563 21.12 4.94 -4.52
N LEU A 564 21.18 4.81 -5.84
CA LEU A 564 22.41 4.88 -6.64
C LEU A 564 22.12 5.56 -7.98
N ASP A 565 23.12 6.24 -8.52
CA ASP A 565 23.17 6.69 -9.92
C ASP A 565 24.04 5.68 -10.69
N ASP A 566 23.43 4.58 -11.13
CA ASP A 566 24.15 3.42 -11.69
C ASP A 566 24.61 3.68 -13.14
N ASP A 567 23.83 4.43 -13.91
CA ASP A 567 24.13 4.82 -15.30
C ASP A 567 24.79 6.20 -15.44
N SER A 568 25.07 6.87 -14.31
CA SER A 568 25.84 8.13 -14.22
C SER A 568 25.21 9.28 -15.02
N ASP A 569 23.89 9.35 -15.03
CA ASP A 569 23.14 10.40 -15.71
C ASP A 569 22.84 11.62 -14.81
N GLY A 570 23.22 11.54 -13.53
CA GLY A 570 23.05 12.59 -12.53
C GLY A 570 21.72 12.54 -11.78
N VAL A 571 20.87 11.54 -12.04
CA VAL A 571 19.70 11.20 -11.25
C VAL A 571 20.01 9.92 -10.47
N SER A 572 19.55 9.85 -9.22
CA SER A 572 19.70 8.62 -8.42
C SER A 572 18.38 7.88 -8.38
N GLU A 573 18.42 6.58 -8.63
CA GLU A 573 17.27 5.69 -8.61
C GLU A 573 17.44 4.52 -7.63
N CYS A 574 16.28 3.92 -7.32
CA CYS A 574 16.18 2.76 -6.46
C CYS A 574 16.51 1.49 -7.23
N TRP A 575 17.78 1.13 -7.23
CA TRP A 575 18.28 -0.13 -7.76
C TRP A 575 18.21 -1.21 -6.69
N PRO A 576 18.02 -2.49 -7.06
CA PRO A 576 18.39 -3.58 -6.17
C PRO A 576 19.84 -3.31 -5.81
N GLY A 577 20.09 -3.04 -4.54
CA GLY A 577 21.46 -2.92 -4.09
C GLY A 577 22.14 -4.20 -4.50
N SER A 578 23.25 -4.08 -5.24
CA SER A 578 24.38 -4.95 -4.94
C SER A 578 24.43 -4.93 -3.42
N GLN A 579 24.05 -6.04 -2.78
CA GLN A 579 24.06 -6.09 -1.33
C GLN A 579 25.41 -5.51 -0.98
N THR A 580 25.46 -4.40 -0.24
CA THR A 580 26.70 -4.03 0.42
C THR A 580 26.90 -5.19 1.36
N ALA A 581 27.60 -6.18 0.85
CA ALA A 581 27.66 -7.49 1.42
C ALA A 581 28.24 -7.23 2.81
N GLY A 582 27.56 -7.71 3.85
CA GLY A 582 27.83 -7.37 5.23
C GLY A 582 29.33 -7.34 5.48
N ALA A 583 29.80 -6.24 6.07
CA ALA A 583 31.18 -6.14 6.53
C ALA A 583 31.47 -7.26 7.54
N VAL A 584 32.75 -7.46 7.88
CA VAL A 584 33.11 -8.35 8.98
C VAL A 584 32.25 -7.99 10.20
N GLY A 585 31.62 -8.97 10.85
CA GLY A 585 30.70 -8.74 11.97
C GLY A 585 29.21 -8.81 11.67
N ALA A 586 28.80 -8.53 10.43
CA ALA A 586 27.38 -8.45 10.08
C ALA A 586 26.67 -9.81 10.17
N ALA A 587 25.36 -9.78 10.40
CA ALA A 587 24.52 -10.98 10.36
C ALA A 587 24.41 -11.52 8.94
N CYS A 588 24.38 -12.84 8.79
CA CYS A 588 24.24 -13.48 7.49
C CYS A 588 23.58 -14.87 7.58
N THR A 589 23.15 -15.37 6.44
CA THR A 589 22.60 -16.71 6.22
C THR A 589 23.30 -17.41 5.06
N THR A 590 23.86 -16.64 4.12
CA THR A 590 24.61 -17.16 2.96
C THR A 590 25.86 -16.31 2.70
N ALA A 591 26.88 -16.93 2.10
CA ALA A 591 28.15 -16.27 1.74
C ALA A 591 27.99 -15.05 0.81
N THR A 592 26.97 -15.05 -0.05
CA THR A 592 26.64 -13.95 -0.97
C THR A 592 26.20 -12.67 -0.27
N GLN A 593 25.86 -12.75 1.02
CA GLN A 593 25.46 -11.62 1.85
C GLN A 593 26.66 -10.95 2.52
N CYS A 594 27.91 -11.39 2.31
CA CYS A 594 29.10 -10.89 3.02
C CYS A 594 30.18 -10.35 2.08
N SER A 595 30.77 -9.18 2.38
CA SER A 595 31.80 -8.55 1.53
C SER A 595 33.04 -9.42 1.39
N GLY A 596 33.32 -10.22 2.39
CA GLY A 596 34.40 -11.20 2.41
C GLY A 596 34.09 -12.55 1.78
N GLY A 597 32.86 -12.75 1.30
CA GLY A 597 32.42 -14.01 0.70
C GLY A 597 32.32 -15.19 1.67
N VAL A 598 32.42 -14.96 2.98
CA VAL A 598 32.29 -16.00 4.01
C VAL A 598 31.19 -15.62 4.99
N CYS A 599 30.24 -16.54 5.19
CA CYS A 599 29.28 -16.47 6.29
C CYS A 599 29.58 -17.62 7.25
N ILE A 600 30.11 -17.30 8.44
CA ILE A 600 30.40 -18.30 9.48
C ILE A 600 29.09 -18.68 10.17
N ASP A 601 28.86 -19.99 10.33
CA ASP A 601 27.67 -20.53 11.00
C ASP A 601 27.75 -20.39 12.54
N TRP A 602 27.68 -19.14 12.98
CA TRP A 602 27.60 -18.73 14.37
C TRP A 602 26.20 -18.17 14.68
N PRO A 603 25.85 -17.85 15.94
CA PRO A 603 24.52 -17.33 16.28
C PRO A 603 24.08 -16.11 15.43
N ALA A 604 23.03 -16.28 14.63
CA ALA A 604 22.53 -15.32 13.64
C ALA A 604 23.50 -15.00 12.47
N GLY A 605 24.49 -15.88 12.25
CA GLY A 605 25.51 -15.86 11.20
C GLY A 605 26.51 -14.70 11.30
N TYR A 606 27.75 -14.92 10.92
CA TYR A 606 28.80 -13.89 11.05
C TYR A 606 29.54 -13.69 9.74
N CYS A 607 29.36 -12.54 9.10
CA CYS A 607 30.10 -12.19 7.90
C CYS A 607 31.58 -12.07 8.21
N SER A 608 32.39 -12.67 7.35
CA SER A 608 33.85 -12.71 7.47
C SER A 608 34.49 -12.82 6.09
N GLN A 609 35.82 -12.88 6.06
CA GLN A 609 36.65 -13.17 4.90
C GLN A 609 37.76 -14.15 5.30
N ASP A 610 38.19 -14.99 4.36
CA ASP A 610 39.39 -15.83 4.52
C ASP A 610 40.64 -14.94 4.54
N CYS A 611 41.40 -15.01 5.64
CA CYS A 611 42.60 -14.22 5.85
C CYS A 611 43.91 -15.02 5.78
N SER A 612 43.86 -16.27 5.31
CA SER A 612 45.05 -17.09 5.10
C SER A 612 46.02 -16.53 4.06
N SER A 613 45.50 -15.68 3.15
CA SER A 613 46.26 -15.02 2.10
C SER A 613 45.94 -13.52 1.93
N ASN A 614 45.03 -12.96 2.74
CA ASN A 614 44.52 -11.59 2.60
C ASN A 614 44.52 -10.84 3.94
N GLU A 615 44.80 -9.53 3.90
CA GLU A 615 44.67 -8.66 5.07
C GLU A 615 43.21 -8.38 5.43
N CYS A 616 42.92 -8.34 6.73
CA CYS A 616 41.59 -8.00 7.24
C CYS A 616 41.21 -6.55 6.97
N SER A 617 39.92 -6.33 6.67
CA SER A 617 39.34 -4.98 6.59
C SER A 617 39.56 -4.21 7.90
N SER A 618 39.66 -2.87 7.82
CA SER A 618 39.95 -2.01 8.98
C SER A 618 38.95 -2.26 10.13
N GLY A 619 39.47 -2.59 11.32
CA GLY A 619 38.66 -2.94 12.49
C GLY A 619 38.50 -4.44 12.76
N ALA A 620 38.99 -5.32 11.87
CA ALA A 620 39.01 -6.77 12.09
C ALA A 620 40.44 -7.33 12.19
N VAL A 621 40.57 -8.48 12.86
CA VAL A 621 41.83 -9.22 12.98
C VAL A 621 41.68 -10.65 12.51
N CYS A 622 42.73 -11.18 11.88
CA CYS A 622 42.77 -12.56 11.43
C CYS A 622 42.91 -13.49 12.63
N ALA A 623 41.88 -14.30 12.88
CA ALA A 623 41.87 -15.32 13.91
C ALA A 623 42.02 -16.70 13.28
N ASP A 624 42.93 -17.51 13.84
CA ASP A 624 43.19 -18.88 13.41
C ASP A 624 42.41 -19.87 14.29
N PHE A 625 41.50 -20.62 13.67
CA PHE A 625 40.69 -21.65 14.32
C PHE A 625 41.19 -23.06 14.01
N GLY A 626 42.48 -23.20 13.66
CA GLY A 626 43.13 -24.48 13.39
C GLY A 626 42.60 -25.14 12.12
N THR A 627 41.97 -26.31 12.26
CA THR A 627 41.45 -27.08 11.10
C THR A 627 40.22 -26.45 10.47
N GLU A 628 39.57 -25.50 11.14
CA GLU A 628 38.35 -24.84 10.65
C GLU A 628 38.65 -23.65 9.72
N GLY A 629 39.91 -23.20 9.64
CA GLY A 629 40.36 -22.11 8.76
C GLY A 629 40.76 -20.83 9.51
N GLN A 630 41.19 -19.84 8.73
CA GLN A 630 41.59 -18.52 9.23
C GLN A 630 40.62 -17.46 8.72
N TYR A 631 39.97 -16.76 9.65
CA TYR A 631 38.88 -15.82 9.33
C TYR A 631 39.09 -14.47 9.99
N CYS A 632 38.67 -13.39 9.32
CA CYS A 632 38.66 -12.07 9.93
C CYS A 632 37.49 -11.93 10.91
N ILE A 633 37.80 -11.54 12.15
CA ILE A 633 36.83 -11.32 13.22
C ILE A 633 37.01 -9.89 13.73
N ASP A 634 35.92 -9.18 14.02
CA ASP A 634 36.00 -7.81 14.54
C ASP A 634 36.83 -7.74 15.81
N PHE A 635 37.73 -6.76 15.84
CA PHE A 635 38.34 -6.30 17.07
C PHE A 635 37.26 -5.70 17.97
N CYS A 636 37.42 -5.87 19.28
CA CYS A 636 36.48 -5.30 20.24
C CYS A 636 37.16 -4.66 21.43
N SER A 637 36.50 -3.66 22.00
CA SER A 637 36.97 -2.91 23.17
C SER A 637 35.80 -2.36 24.00
N ALA A 638 36.09 -1.70 25.11
CA ALA A 638 35.05 -1.04 25.92
C ALA A 638 34.28 0.05 25.15
N SER A 639 34.90 0.67 24.14
CA SER A 639 34.29 1.69 23.27
C SER A 639 33.68 1.13 21.98
N ASP A 640 33.94 -0.14 21.68
CA ASP A 640 33.44 -0.81 20.47
C ASP A 640 32.97 -2.24 20.82
N PRO A 641 31.77 -2.37 21.41
CA PRO A 641 31.27 -3.64 21.91
C PRO A 641 30.68 -4.50 20.80
N CYS A 642 30.86 -5.81 20.93
CA CYS A 642 30.32 -6.79 19.99
C CYS A 642 28.79 -6.76 19.90
N ARG A 643 28.27 -7.20 18.76
CA ARG A 643 26.83 -7.36 18.54
C ARG A 643 26.20 -8.36 19.52
N SER A 644 24.89 -8.28 19.70
CA SER A 644 24.14 -9.20 20.57
C SER A 644 24.42 -10.67 20.23
N ASN A 645 24.56 -11.51 21.26
CA ASN A 645 25.02 -12.93 21.24
C ASN A 645 26.53 -13.14 21.03
N TYR A 646 27.29 -12.05 20.97
CA TYR A 646 28.74 -12.06 20.90
C TYR A 646 29.30 -11.28 22.08
N SER A 647 30.48 -11.69 22.52
CA SER A 647 31.17 -11.08 23.65
C SER A 647 32.62 -10.88 23.30
N CYS A 648 33.17 -9.79 23.83
CA CYS A 648 34.54 -9.42 23.60
C CYS A 648 35.46 -10.35 24.41
N GLN A 649 36.21 -11.21 23.73
CA GLN A 649 37.04 -12.25 24.34
C GLN A 649 38.41 -12.35 23.65
N ASP A 650 39.45 -12.74 24.38
CA ASP A 650 40.77 -13.08 23.81
C ASP A 650 40.89 -14.61 23.65
N PRO A 651 40.92 -15.15 22.42
CA PRO A 651 41.07 -16.59 22.17
C PRO A 651 42.51 -17.10 22.40
N GLY A 652 43.40 -16.33 23.02
CA GLY A 652 44.79 -16.68 23.26
C GLY A 652 45.76 -16.14 22.20
N ILE A 653 45.33 -15.13 21.44
CA ILE A 653 46.12 -14.46 20.40
C ILE A 653 46.62 -13.08 20.86
N GLY A 654 46.29 -12.67 22.09
CA GLY A 654 46.79 -11.44 22.72
C GLY A 654 46.02 -10.18 22.33
N ILE A 655 44.85 -10.33 21.71
CA ILE A 655 43.93 -9.27 21.30
C ILE A 655 42.49 -9.74 21.51
N ASN A 656 41.60 -8.83 21.89
CA ASN A 656 40.19 -9.16 22.05
C ASN A 656 39.45 -9.05 20.71
N VAL A 657 38.65 -10.07 20.41
CA VAL A 657 37.81 -10.15 19.22
C VAL A 657 36.39 -10.59 19.57
N CYS A 658 35.44 -10.38 18.66
CA CYS A 658 34.04 -10.74 18.86
C CYS A 658 33.77 -12.22 18.61
N LEU A 659 33.66 -13.00 19.70
CA LEU A 659 33.33 -14.43 19.66
C LEU A 659 31.91 -14.68 20.18
N PRO A 660 31.25 -15.77 19.76
CA PRO A 660 29.97 -16.19 20.34
C PRO A 660 30.04 -16.20 21.87
N SER A 661 29.03 -15.64 22.52
CA SER A 661 28.95 -15.67 23.98
C SER A 661 28.80 -17.12 24.44
N ASN A 662 29.79 -17.60 25.20
CA ASN A 662 29.68 -18.89 25.87
C ASN A 662 28.52 -18.81 26.86
N ASN A 663 27.59 -19.76 26.76
CA ASN A 663 26.65 -20.04 27.82
C ASN A 663 27.28 -21.07 28.78
#